data_AF-A0A2R5EL02-F1
#
_entry.id   AF-A0A2R5EL02-F1
#
_cell.length_a   1.000
_cell.length_b   1.000
_cell.length_c   1.000
_cell.angle_alpha   90.00
_cell.angle_beta   90.00
_cell.angle_gamma   90.00
#
_symmetry.space_group_name_H-M   'P 1'
#
loop_
_entity.id
_entity.type
_entity.pdbx_description
1 polymer ?
#
loop_
_entity_poly.entity_id
_entity_poly.type
_entity_poly.pdbx_seq_one_letter_code
_entity_poly.pdbx_strand_id
1 'polypeptide(L)'
;MSKAWRESGYAAFADGTFGNGGQNLYVSQNGVLQRIFRFDLNQDGYTDIMYVNSHDMGERPAIDVYVDPLHSARRIELPSAGAYYGAIGDLNGDGYDDLVIVNQNNGTHSDLTAYIYYGSPGGLSERYKIELPVPNCRAVAIGDFNGDGYRDIAFSSNGKLVVYYQTAAGFRPSNRVTLELEVTHMAAGDIDQDGYCDLFVRVKGGNPLVLWGSTEGLRQEGCTQIGGSDEAAQDLAGTTAGWLVFVEGWAPKIVEIGGHIHLFRQENDAAYFYPLSTSRKAAEPLILNCESVISAAVGDVNGNGYEDIVLVVCKDRDRSESSWIYWGHPSGYSNRERLEIPTQSARDVVMHDLDGDGQLEIVICQGRTDVMNTTESIIVKFAHPDASAELIRFVTHDATTALIGTTMDSPSPQVIFINHVSGRVRGDVPAYAYLGGADGFNEDRRIEFPGWAAVDSICCDFNDDGWGDVFLANCSENAPHLDPGSYLYWNGVNGFDPDNKLVLPTVRAHGCAVGDFRHSGYLDIVVAGASNPELLIFKGGPEGFDVDHPQKIMMDPDMKIFNPEKKLYSYEMLAGRAYREPRWLFTADFDNDGWLDLYVSQVFGPSYILWGGPEGFSMNRSTVLNCDGGICAQAADLNGNGWLDLIVGGYLSMGKKVANESYVYIYWGGPEGFREDRRTQLPAHTANSITIADFNRDGILDIFVTSYNSGRERDIDAYIYWGQPGGVYSADYRSTIFTHSSCGSMAIDFNEDGWVDLAIANHKTNGNHCGYSYVMWNGPDGFSQERMTKLPTMGPHGMMSVDPGNIMDRRPEEFYISSEFELPHGDKVSRISWIAELQPKTWVKAQIRTATSREGLVQANWQGPNGMEDSWFDNGQKATDALQVGHWIQYRLAFGAINGGNSPRVTEVTVHYEA
;
A
#
# COMPACT_ATOMS: atom_id res chain seq x y z
N MET A 1 8.89 37.83 -53.88
CA MET A 1 9.14 36.69 -52.98
C MET A 1 8.16 36.84 -51.83
N SER A 2 7.41 35.80 -51.45
CA SER A 2 6.55 35.89 -50.26
C SER A 2 7.44 36.12 -49.04
N LYS A 3 7.20 37.18 -48.28
CA LYS A 3 7.88 37.41 -47.01
C LYS A 3 7.25 36.50 -45.95
N ALA A 4 8.02 36.14 -44.94
CA ALA A 4 7.54 35.25 -43.89
C ALA A 4 8.20 35.56 -42.54
N TRP A 5 7.43 35.42 -41.48
CA TRP A 5 7.89 35.34 -40.10
C TRP A 5 7.91 33.87 -39.74
N ARG A 6 9.09 33.36 -39.36
CA ARG A 6 9.33 31.95 -39.09
C ARG A 6 9.86 31.83 -37.67
N GLU A 7 9.19 31.02 -36.86
CA GLU A 7 9.65 30.61 -35.53
C GLU A 7 9.97 29.12 -35.57
N SER A 8 11.19 28.77 -35.18
CA SER A 8 11.70 27.41 -35.15
C SER A 8 12.84 27.32 -34.13
N GLY A 9 12.87 26.25 -33.33
CA GLY A 9 13.86 26.07 -32.27
C GLY A 9 13.44 26.68 -30.93
N TYR A 10 14.10 26.25 -29.86
CA TYR A 10 13.76 26.63 -28.47
C TYR A 10 13.66 28.15 -28.28
N ALA A 11 14.70 28.89 -28.63
CA ALA A 11 14.75 30.34 -28.41
C ALA A 11 13.62 31.13 -29.10
N ALA A 12 13.10 30.63 -30.23
CA ALA A 12 12.01 31.30 -30.93
C ALA A 12 10.65 31.05 -30.25
N PHE A 13 10.42 29.86 -29.73
CA PHE A 13 9.16 29.52 -29.06
C PHE A 13 9.14 29.87 -27.56
N ALA A 14 10.31 29.92 -26.91
CA ALA A 14 10.41 30.24 -25.49
C ALA A 14 10.00 31.68 -25.14
N ASP A 15 9.96 32.58 -26.13
CA ASP A 15 9.46 33.95 -25.98
C ASP A 15 7.91 34.03 -26.00
N GLY A 16 7.22 32.92 -26.28
CA GLY A 16 5.76 32.81 -26.23
C GLY A 16 5.20 32.61 -24.82
N THR A 17 3.88 32.44 -24.74
CA THR A 17 3.15 32.20 -23.48
C THR A 17 2.17 31.05 -23.63
N PHE A 18 1.90 30.35 -22.52
CA PHE A 18 0.98 29.23 -22.47
C PHE A 18 -0.34 29.64 -21.82
N GLY A 19 -1.45 29.02 -22.24
CA GLY A 19 -2.77 29.33 -21.69
C GLY A 19 -2.94 29.04 -20.19
N ASN A 20 -2.10 28.16 -19.63
CA ASN A 20 -2.19 27.65 -18.25
C ASN A 20 -0.81 27.60 -17.56
N GLY A 21 0.03 28.63 -17.76
CA GLY A 21 1.35 28.71 -17.13
C GLY A 21 2.35 27.60 -17.48
N GLY A 22 2.08 26.84 -18.54
CA GLY A 22 2.94 25.75 -19.01
C GLY A 22 2.73 24.41 -18.30
N GLN A 23 1.66 24.27 -17.53
CA GLN A 23 1.41 23.09 -16.70
C GLN A 23 1.41 21.76 -17.45
N ASN A 24 0.88 21.75 -18.67
CA ASN A 24 0.84 20.55 -19.52
C ASN A 24 1.39 20.82 -20.93
N LEU A 25 1.83 22.04 -21.26
CA LEU A 25 2.36 22.40 -22.57
C LEU A 25 3.68 23.16 -22.36
N TYR A 26 4.74 22.76 -23.04
CA TYR A 26 6.05 23.41 -22.91
C TYR A 26 6.80 23.44 -24.24
N VAL A 27 7.93 24.15 -24.26
CA VAL A 27 8.90 24.10 -25.36
C VAL A 27 10.07 23.24 -24.92
N SER A 28 10.31 22.11 -25.57
CA SER A 28 11.52 21.33 -25.31
C SER A 28 12.78 22.06 -25.78
N GLN A 29 13.93 21.73 -25.21
CA GLN A 29 15.20 22.30 -25.62
C GLN A 29 15.58 21.96 -27.07
N ASN A 30 15.02 20.89 -27.65
CA ASN A 30 15.16 20.59 -29.07
C ASN A 30 14.28 21.47 -29.97
N GLY A 31 13.49 22.38 -29.38
CA GLY A 31 12.62 23.31 -30.09
C GLY A 31 11.29 22.70 -30.50
N VAL A 32 10.77 21.75 -29.71
CA VAL A 32 9.48 21.10 -29.93
C VAL A 32 8.46 21.71 -28.96
N LEU A 33 7.40 22.31 -29.50
CA LEU A 33 6.19 22.62 -28.74
C LEU A 33 5.35 21.34 -28.59
N GLN A 34 5.17 20.88 -27.36
CA GLN A 34 4.43 19.64 -27.07
C GLN A 34 3.90 19.61 -25.64
N ARG A 35 3.05 18.62 -25.37
CA ARG A 35 2.55 18.35 -24.04
C ARG A 35 3.54 17.58 -23.19
N ILE A 36 3.43 17.77 -21.88
CA ILE A 36 4.28 17.11 -20.88
C ILE A 36 3.77 15.69 -20.63
N PHE A 37 2.50 15.56 -20.23
CA PHE A 37 1.96 14.29 -19.76
C PHE A 37 1.49 13.40 -20.91
N ARG A 38 1.80 12.10 -20.80
CA ARG A 38 1.48 11.06 -21.79
C ARG A 38 0.56 10.02 -21.17
N PHE A 39 -0.55 9.72 -21.83
CA PHE A 39 -1.49 8.71 -21.36
C PHE A 39 -1.65 7.54 -22.32
N ASP A 40 -0.98 7.55 -23.47
CA ASP A 40 -0.91 6.46 -24.44
C ASP A 40 0.56 6.07 -24.58
N LEU A 41 0.95 4.97 -23.93
CA LEU A 41 2.33 4.50 -23.82
C LEU A 41 2.75 3.65 -25.02
N ASN A 42 1.80 3.12 -25.78
CA ASN A 42 2.06 2.28 -26.96
C ASN A 42 1.81 3.00 -28.30
N GLN A 43 1.30 4.24 -28.26
CA GLN A 43 0.94 5.09 -29.39
C GLN A 43 -0.13 4.48 -30.31
N ASP A 44 -1.10 3.73 -29.77
CA ASP A 44 -2.20 3.16 -30.56
C ASP A 44 -3.41 4.10 -30.69
N GLY A 45 -3.38 5.24 -29.98
CA GLY A 45 -4.44 6.23 -29.95
C GLY A 45 -5.50 6.00 -28.89
N TYR A 46 -5.34 5.02 -28.00
CA TYR A 46 -6.20 4.81 -26.84
C TYR A 46 -5.44 5.11 -25.55
N THR A 47 -6.16 5.57 -24.54
CA THR A 47 -5.55 5.90 -23.25
C THR A 47 -5.31 4.64 -22.44
N ASP A 48 -4.11 4.51 -21.91
CA ASP A 48 -3.63 3.49 -21.00
C ASP A 48 -3.82 3.92 -19.55
N ILE A 49 -3.95 2.95 -18.65
CA ILE A 49 -4.17 3.20 -17.22
C ILE A 49 -3.00 2.64 -16.42
N MET A 50 -2.33 3.50 -15.66
CA MET A 50 -1.30 3.10 -14.72
C MET A 50 -1.87 2.88 -13.32
N TYR A 51 -1.87 1.64 -12.84
CA TYR A 51 -2.12 1.29 -11.45
C TYR A 51 -0.80 1.05 -10.73
N VAL A 52 -0.50 1.89 -9.74
CA VAL A 52 0.74 1.81 -8.99
C VAL A 52 0.57 0.86 -7.82
N ASN A 53 0.70 -0.44 -8.09
CA ASN A 53 0.65 -1.49 -7.08
C ASN A 53 1.73 -1.28 -6.03
N SER A 54 1.35 -1.40 -4.75
CA SER A 54 2.26 -1.16 -3.64
C SER A 54 2.30 -2.33 -2.65
N HIS A 55 1.17 -3.03 -2.46
CA HIS A 55 0.99 -4.01 -1.40
C HIS A 55 0.45 -5.36 -1.90
N ASP A 56 1.06 -6.44 -1.42
CA ASP A 56 0.51 -7.80 -1.42
C ASP A 56 0.82 -8.49 -0.09
N MET A 57 0.65 -7.74 1.01
CA MET A 57 1.14 -8.12 2.32
C MET A 57 0.17 -7.81 3.46
N GLY A 58 0.44 -8.40 4.63
CA GLY A 58 -0.37 -8.15 5.82
C GLY A 58 -1.76 -8.78 5.73
N GLU A 59 -1.95 -9.72 4.81
CA GLU A 59 -3.21 -10.41 4.62
C GLU A 59 -3.49 -11.35 5.77
N ARG A 60 -4.78 -11.56 6.05
CA ARG A 60 -5.27 -12.35 7.17
C ARG A 60 -5.75 -13.71 6.65
N PRO A 61 -4.84 -14.69 6.47
CA PRO A 61 -5.15 -15.99 5.88
C PRO A 61 -6.12 -16.79 6.75
N ALA A 62 -6.79 -17.76 6.12
CA ALA A 62 -7.53 -18.81 6.81
C ALA A 62 -6.58 -19.74 7.59
N ILE A 63 -7.13 -20.52 8.50
CA ILE A 63 -6.43 -21.65 9.13
C ILE A 63 -6.49 -22.84 8.18
N ASP A 64 -5.35 -23.50 8.00
CA ASP A 64 -5.25 -24.71 7.18
C ASP A 64 -5.33 -25.96 8.05
N VAL A 65 -6.29 -26.84 7.74
CA VAL A 65 -6.46 -28.15 8.36
C VAL A 65 -6.22 -29.22 7.29
N TYR A 66 -5.16 -30.00 7.45
CA TYR A 66 -4.79 -31.08 6.54
C TYR A 66 -5.29 -32.42 7.04
N VAL A 67 -6.13 -33.06 6.22
CA VAL A 67 -6.65 -34.41 6.44
C VAL A 67 -5.76 -35.38 5.66
N ASP A 68 -5.29 -36.42 6.35
CA ASP A 68 -4.37 -37.43 5.79
C ASP A 68 -3.12 -36.77 5.16
N PRO A 69 -2.32 -36.07 5.97
CA PRO A 69 -1.24 -35.20 5.49
C PRO A 69 -0.11 -35.95 4.77
N LEU A 70 0.06 -37.25 5.03
CA LEU A 70 1.13 -38.05 4.44
C LEU A 70 0.78 -38.66 3.08
N HIS A 71 -0.50 -38.64 2.67
CA HIS A 71 -0.93 -39.21 1.39
C HIS A 71 -1.74 -38.22 0.56
N SER A 72 -3.03 -38.06 0.86
CA SER A 72 -3.93 -37.25 0.02
C SER A 72 -3.89 -35.74 0.33
N ALA A 73 -3.47 -35.37 1.55
CA ALA A 73 -3.32 -33.99 2.03
C ALA A 73 -4.52 -33.09 1.69
N ARG A 74 -5.75 -33.61 1.92
CA ARG A 74 -6.96 -32.83 1.65
C ARG A 74 -7.03 -31.65 2.64
N ARG A 75 -7.01 -30.43 2.10
CA ARG A 75 -7.06 -29.19 2.88
C ARG A 75 -8.49 -28.73 3.14
N ILE A 76 -8.77 -28.34 4.39
CA ILE A 76 -9.96 -27.60 4.82
C ILE A 76 -9.48 -26.22 5.29
N GLU A 77 -10.10 -25.16 4.77
CA GLU A 77 -9.81 -23.78 5.16
C GLU A 77 -10.88 -23.28 6.13
N LEU A 78 -10.46 -22.76 7.28
CA LEU A 78 -11.35 -22.14 8.27
C LEU A 78 -11.12 -20.64 8.32
N PRO A 79 -12.14 -19.79 8.12
CA PRO A 79 -11.97 -18.35 8.18
C PRO A 79 -11.37 -17.88 9.51
N SER A 80 -10.44 -16.93 9.41
CA SER A 80 -9.76 -16.35 10.55
C SER A 80 -9.56 -14.86 10.29
N ALA A 81 -9.19 -14.10 11.33
CA ALA A 81 -8.76 -12.72 11.17
C ALA A 81 -7.22 -12.59 11.28
N GLY A 82 -6.50 -13.62 10.80
CA GLY A 82 -5.07 -13.80 11.00
C GLY A 82 -4.79 -14.20 12.44
N ALA A 83 -5.13 -15.43 12.78
CA ALA A 83 -5.00 -15.93 14.13
C ALA A 83 -3.55 -15.81 14.63
N TYR A 84 -3.40 -15.39 15.88
CA TYR A 84 -2.08 -15.23 16.50
C TYR A 84 -1.62 -16.54 17.16
N TYR A 85 -2.57 -17.33 17.68
CA TYR A 85 -2.31 -18.59 18.38
C TYR A 85 -3.55 -19.48 18.32
N GLY A 86 -3.40 -20.76 18.65
CA GLY A 86 -4.51 -21.70 18.76
C GLY A 86 -4.27 -22.83 19.75
N ALA A 87 -5.36 -23.47 20.17
CA ALA A 87 -5.34 -24.66 21.00
C ALA A 87 -6.42 -25.64 20.52
N ILE A 88 -6.18 -26.93 20.72
CA ILE A 88 -7.08 -28.01 20.31
C ILE A 88 -7.45 -28.90 21.50
N GLY A 89 -8.70 -29.35 21.54
CA GLY A 89 -9.19 -30.35 22.49
C GLY A 89 -10.70 -30.47 22.46
N ASP A 90 -11.23 -31.65 22.80
CA ASP A 90 -12.68 -31.91 22.91
C ASP A 90 -13.32 -31.08 24.05
N LEU A 91 -13.95 -29.94 23.73
CA LEU A 91 -14.58 -29.04 24.69
C LEU A 91 -16.00 -29.50 25.07
N ASN A 92 -16.67 -30.23 24.19
CA ASN A 92 -18.08 -30.58 24.38
C ASN A 92 -18.30 -32.04 24.81
N GLY A 93 -17.25 -32.86 24.81
CA GLY A 93 -17.24 -34.27 25.19
C GLY A 93 -17.81 -35.22 24.14
N ASP A 94 -17.86 -34.83 22.87
CA ASP A 94 -18.44 -35.63 21.78
C ASP A 94 -17.45 -36.59 21.12
N GLY A 95 -16.19 -36.55 21.53
CA GLY A 95 -15.11 -37.40 21.00
C GLY A 95 -14.41 -36.83 19.77
N TYR A 96 -14.77 -35.63 19.32
CA TYR A 96 -14.04 -34.89 18.29
C TYR A 96 -13.36 -33.67 18.91
N ASP A 97 -12.09 -33.47 18.60
CA ASP A 97 -11.38 -32.30 19.09
C ASP A 97 -11.90 -31.01 18.46
N ASP A 98 -12.08 -29.99 19.30
CA ASP A 98 -12.49 -28.64 18.92
C ASP A 98 -11.28 -27.73 18.80
N LEU A 99 -11.35 -26.75 17.90
CA LEU A 99 -10.28 -25.78 17.65
C LEU A 99 -10.66 -24.40 18.21
N VAL A 100 -9.84 -23.87 19.10
CA VAL A 100 -9.92 -22.48 19.57
C VAL A 100 -8.81 -21.67 18.94
N ILE A 101 -9.16 -20.58 18.25
CA ILE A 101 -8.19 -19.63 17.70
C ILE A 101 -8.40 -18.24 18.26
N VAL A 102 -7.29 -17.52 18.47
CA VAL A 102 -7.32 -16.15 18.99
C VAL A 102 -6.87 -15.17 17.93
N ASN A 103 -7.68 -14.14 17.71
CA ASN A 103 -7.39 -13.10 16.73
C ASN A 103 -6.94 -11.83 17.46
N GLN A 104 -5.83 -11.24 17.03
CA GLN A 104 -5.27 -10.06 17.68
C GLN A 104 -5.61 -8.76 16.95
N ASN A 105 -5.43 -8.71 15.63
CA ASN A 105 -5.67 -7.54 14.79
C ASN A 105 -5.94 -8.00 13.35
N ASN A 106 -7.02 -7.52 12.74
CA ASN A 106 -7.45 -7.92 11.39
C ASN A 106 -6.88 -7.02 10.28
N GLY A 107 -5.95 -6.14 10.62
CA GLY A 107 -5.44 -5.07 9.76
C GLY A 107 -6.25 -3.78 9.82
N THR A 108 -7.25 -3.68 10.70
CA THR A 108 -8.03 -2.46 10.91
C THR A 108 -8.29 -2.18 12.39
N HIS A 109 -8.70 -3.19 13.17
CA HIS A 109 -8.91 -3.06 14.63
C HIS A 109 -8.35 -4.24 15.42
N SER A 110 -8.22 -4.04 16.74
CA SER A 110 -7.74 -5.04 17.70
C SER A 110 -8.81 -5.55 18.68
N ASP A 111 -10.05 -5.09 18.56
CA ASP A 111 -11.20 -5.50 19.38
C ASP A 111 -11.87 -6.79 18.87
N LEU A 112 -11.06 -7.76 18.45
CA LEU A 112 -11.51 -9.01 17.86
C LEU A 112 -11.97 -10.04 18.90
N THR A 113 -12.74 -11.04 18.47
CA THR A 113 -13.14 -12.19 19.29
C THR A 113 -12.23 -13.40 19.02
N ALA A 114 -12.21 -14.33 19.97
CA ALA A 114 -11.74 -15.69 19.70
C ALA A 114 -12.83 -16.48 18.97
N TYR A 115 -12.44 -17.35 18.05
CA TYR A 115 -13.35 -18.29 17.39
C TYR A 115 -13.16 -19.68 17.95
N ILE A 116 -14.26 -20.39 18.17
CA ILE A 116 -14.28 -21.79 18.56
C ILE A 116 -14.99 -22.55 17.45
N TYR A 117 -14.26 -23.45 16.78
CA TYR A 117 -14.78 -24.36 15.77
C TYR A 117 -14.97 -25.73 16.41
N TYR A 118 -16.22 -26.19 16.49
CA TYR A 118 -16.51 -27.50 17.05
C TYR A 118 -16.24 -28.61 16.02
N GLY A 119 -15.57 -29.66 16.49
CA GLY A 119 -15.38 -30.92 15.79
C GLY A 119 -16.71 -31.61 15.50
N SER A 120 -16.71 -32.50 14.51
CA SER A 120 -17.90 -33.29 14.17
C SER A 120 -17.49 -34.47 13.30
N PRO A 121 -18.36 -35.46 13.05
CA PRO A 121 -18.08 -36.51 12.07
C PRO A 121 -17.61 -35.98 10.70
N GLY A 122 -18.09 -34.80 10.29
CA GLY A 122 -17.71 -34.14 9.03
C GLY A 122 -16.47 -33.22 9.12
N GLY A 123 -15.90 -33.03 10.31
CA GLY A 123 -14.79 -32.12 10.59
C GLY A 123 -15.18 -30.72 11.01
N LEU A 124 -14.14 -29.90 11.22
CA LEU A 124 -14.25 -28.48 11.55
C LEU A 124 -14.90 -27.71 10.39
N SER A 125 -15.82 -26.79 10.71
CA SER A 125 -16.43 -25.89 9.72
C SER A 125 -17.10 -24.69 10.39
N GLU A 126 -17.36 -23.62 9.62
CA GLU A 126 -18.10 -22.45 10.10
C GLU A 126 -19.52 -22.74 10.58
N ARG A 127 -20.10 -23.89 10.19
CA ARG A 127 -21.45 -24.29 10.59
C ARG A 127 -21.57 -24.45 12.10
N TYR A 128 -20.49 -24.86 12.77
CA TYR A 128 -20.44 -25.10 14.20
C TYR A 128 -19.40 -24.19 14.84
N LYS A 129 -19.59 -22.86 14.67
CA LYS A 129 -18.71 -21.83 15.21
C LYS A 129 -19.41 -20.99 16.28
N ILE A 130 -18.72 -20.71 17.39
CA ILE A 130 -19.10 -19.65 18.33
C ILE A 130 -17.94 -18.67 18.55
N GLU A 131 -18.24 -17.53 19.16
CA GLU A 131 -17.27 -16.48 19.41
C GLU A 131 -17.27 -16.06 20.89
N LEU A 132 -16.07 -15.82 21.44
CA LEU A 132 -15.90 -15.31 22.81
C LEU A 132 -15.25 -13.92 22.80
N PRO A 133 -15.76 -12.95 23.60
CA PRO A 133 -15.23 -11.60 23.63
C PRO A 133 -13.93 -11.52 24.43
N VAL A 134 -12.81 -11.66 23.72
CA VAL A 134 -11.43 -11.59 24.25
C VAL A 134 -10.55 -10.74 23.32
N PRO A 135 -10.71 -9.39 23.34
CA PRO A 135 -9.97 -8.50 22.45
C PRO A 135 -8.47 -8.52 22.69
N ASN A 136 -7.71 -8.20 21.63
CA ASN A 136 -6.24 -8.16 21.61
C ASN A 136 -5.62 -9.42 22.27
N CYS A 137 -6.11 -10.59 21.88
CA CYS A 137 -5.70 -11.85 22.46
C CYS A 137 -4.47 -12.43 21.76
N ARG A 138 -3.52 -12.96 22.54
CA ARG A 138 -2.22 -13.44 22.04
C ARG A 138 -1.91 -14.91 22.32
N ALA A 139 -2.59 -15.54 23.26
CA ALA A 139 -2.35 -16.93 23.61
C ALA A 139 -3.62 -17.55 24.21
N VAL A 140 -3.73 -18.87 24.05
CA VAL A 140 -4.86 -19.66 24.53
C VAL A 140 -4.40 -21.04 24.97
N ALA A 141 -5.04 -21.60 26.00
CA ALA A 141 -4.90 -23.00 26.39
C ALA A 141 -6.24 -23.57 26.89
N ILE A 142 -6.40 -24.89 26.75
CA ILE A 142 -7.61 -25.64 27.09
C ILE A 142 -7.27 -26.63 28.21
N GLY A 143 -8.11 -26.70 29.25
CA GLY A 143 -7.92 -27.63 30.36
C GLY A 143 -9.12 -27.63 31.31
N ASP A 144 -9.37 -28.73 32.01
CA ASP A 144 -10.38 -28.77 33.07
C ASP A 144 -9.74 -28.21 34.36
N PHE A 145 -9.77 -26.89 34.52
CA PHE A 145 -9.03 -26.23 35.60
C PHE A 145 -9.75 -26.31 36.94
N ASN A 146 -11.06 -26.58 36.92
CA ASN A 146 -11.92 -26.66 38.10
C ASN A 146 -12.33 -28.09 38.50
N GLY A 147 -11.99 -29.09 37.67
CA GLY A 147 -12.25 -30.51 37.90
C GLY A 147 -13.72 -30.90 37.77
N ASP A 148 -14.53 -30.11 37.06
CA ASP A 148 -15.96 -30.36 36.91
C ASP A 148 -16.31 -31.29 35.73
N GLY A 149 -15.30 -31.71 34.97
CA GLY A 149 -15.41 -32.59 33.81
C GLY A 149 -15.70 -31.87 32.50
N TYR A 150 -15.81 -30.54 32.50
CA TYR A 150 -15.89 -29.71 31.29
C TYR A 150 -14.57 -29.00 31.06
N ARG A 151 -14.13 -28.89 29.80
CA ARG A 151 -12.88 -28.20 29.48
C ARG A 151 -13.07 -26.68 29.54
N ASP A 152 -12.29 -26.00 30.34
CA ASP A 152 -12.23 -24.55 30.40
C ASP A 152 -11.25 -23.98 29.37
N ILE A 153 -11.28 -22.66 29.18
CA ILE A 153 -10.36 -21.96 28.28
C ILE A 153 -9.70 -20.77 28.98
N ALA A 154 -8.36 -20.74 28.97
CA ALA A 154 -7.56 -19.62 29.42
C ALA A 154 -7.07 -18.79 28.23
N PHE A 155 -7.21 -17.46 28.30
CA PHE A 155 -6.82 -16.51 27.27
C PHE A 155 -5.90 -15.42 27.83
N SER A 156 -4.90 -14.97 27.06
CA SER A 156 -4.22 -13.70 27.35
C SER A 156 -4.88 -12.56 26.57
N SER A 157 -5.64 -11.68 27.23
CA SER A 157 -6.42 -10.62 26.58
C SER A 157 -6.16 -9.28 27.26
N ASN A 158 -5.86 -8.24 26.48
CA ASN A 158 -5.56 -6.88 26.98
C ASN A 158 -4.55 -6.84 28.14
N GLY A 159 -3.50 -7.64 28.04
CA GLY A 159 -2.44 -7.72 29.05
C GLY A 159 -2.87 -8.41 30.36
N LYS A 160 -3.97 -9.18 30.35
CA LYS A 160 -4.47 -9.94 31.50
C LYS A 160 -4.74 -11.40 31.13
N LEU A 161 -4.75 -12.27 32.13
CA LEU A 161 -5.19 -13.65 31.98
C LEU A 161 -6.70 -13.73 32.26
N VAL A 162 -7.47 -14.17 31.27
CA VAL A 162 -8.93 -14.32 31.35
C VAL A 162 -9.28 -15.79 31.19
N VAL A 163 -9.92 -16.38 32.19
CA VAL A 163 -10.30 -17.80 32.20
C VAL A 163 -11.81 -17.90 32.11
N TYR A 164 -12.30 -18.56 31.06
CA TYR A 164 -13.71 -18.90 30.87
C TYR A 164 -13.95 -20.30 31.38
N TYR A 165 -14.79 -20.42 32.40
CA TYR A 165 -15.19 -21.71 32.93
C TYR A 165 -16.38 -22.25 32.14
N GLN A 166 -16.27 -23.47 31.62
CA GLN A 166 -17.37 -24.11 30.92
C GLN A 166 -18.37 -24.66 31.93
N THR A 167 -19.59 -24.91 31.47
CA THR A 167 -20.61 -25.63 32.25
C THR A 167 -21.36 -26.57 31.31
N ALA A 168 -22.25 -27.40 31.85
CA ALA A 168 -23.19 -28.19 31.05
C ALA A 168 -24.03 -27.36 30.05
N ALA A 169 -24.17 -26.04 30.25
CA ALA A 169 -24.86 -25.14 29.33
C ALA A 169 -23.92 -24.49 28.29
N GLY A 170 -22.66 -24.91 28.21
CA GLY A 170 -21.61 -24.30 27.38
C GLY A 170 -20.99 -23.05 27.99
N PHE A 171 -20.20 -22.34 27.18
CA PHE A 171 -19.55 -21.09 27.56
C PHE A 171 -20.54 -19.94 27.71
N ARG A 172 -20.34 -19.10 28.74
CA ARG A 172 -21.10 -17.86 28.95
C ARG A 172 -20.16 -16.70 29.23
N PRO A 173 -20.35 -15.53 28.61
CA PRO A 173 -19.52 -14.35 28.89
C PRO A 173 -19.42 -13.98 30.38
N SER A 174 -20.47 -14.22 31.16
CA SER A 174 -20.50 -13.92 32.59
C SER A 174 -19.72 -14.92 33.46
N ASN A 175 -19.42 -16.12 32.95
CA ASN A 175 -18.74 -17.17 33.74
C ASN A 175 -17.23 -17.15 33.47
N ARG A 176 -16.57 -16.08 33.89
CA ARG A 176 -15.14 -15.89 33.71
C ARG A 176 -14.48 -15.26 34.93
N VAL A 177 -13.20 -15.54 35.09
CA VAL A 177 -12.32 -14.86 36.05
C VAL A 177 -11.24 -14.11 35.28
N THR A 178 -10.80 -12.97 35.82
CA THR A 178 -9.68 -12.20 35.30
C THR A 178 -8.61 -12.11 36.37
N LEU A 179 -7.40 -12.51 36.03
CA LEU A 179 -6.21 -12.42 36.86
C LEU A 179 -5.31 -11.31 36.32
N GLU A 180 -4.75 -10.49 37.20
CA GLU A 180 -3.86 -9.37 36.85
C GLU A 180 -2.44 -9.89 36.54
N LEU A 181 -2.36 -10.70 35.49
CA LEU A 181 -1.14 -11.34 35.01
C LEU A 181 -1.02 -11.16 33.49
N GLU A 182 0.05 -10.47 33.05
CA GLU A 182 0.32 -10.26 31.63
C GLU A 182 1.03 -11.48 31.04
N VAL A 183 0.23 -12.44 30.56
CA VAL A 183 0.72 -13.68 29.94
C VAL A 183 0.97 -13.48 28.45
N THR A 184 2.10 -14.00 27.97
CA THR A 184 2.48 -13.93 26.54
C THR A 184 2.29 -15.26 25.82
N HIS A 185 2.58 -16.40 26.49
CA HIS A 185 2.34 -17.76 26.01
C HIS A 185 1.96 -18.67 27.17
N MET A 186 1.26 -19.78 26.90
CA MET A 186 0.78 -20.71 27.92
C MET A 186 0.60 -22.14 27.41
N ALA A 187 0.69 -23.11 28.30
CA ALA A 187 0.34 -24.51 28.07
C ALA A 187 -0.45 -25.05 29.27
N ALA A 188 -1.40 -25.94 29.03
CA ALA A 188 -2.23 -26.55 30.06
C ALA A 188 -2.05 -28.07 30.11
N GLY A 189 -2.16 -28.64 31.31
CA GLY A 189 -2.05 -30.07 31.56
C GLY A 189 -2.08 -30.33 33.07
N ASP A 190 -2.40 -31.55 33.49
CA ASP A 190 -2.34 -31.96 34.89
C ASP A 190 -0.87 -32.19 35.28
N ILE A 191 -0.19 -31.14 35.76
CA ILE A 191 1.27 -31.11 35.95
C ILE A 191 1.64 -31.83 37.25
N ASP A 192 0.82 -31.70 38.30
CA ASP A 192 1.06 -32.36 39.58
C ASP A 192 0.28 -33.67 39.78
N GLN A 193 -0.50 -34.09 38.78
CA GLN A 193 -1.25 -35.36 38.76
C GLN A 193 -2.32 -35.43 39.86
N ASP A 194 -2.93 -34.30 40.19
CA ASP A 194 -3.99 -34.21 41.20
C ASP A 194 -5.41 -34.30 40.62
N GLY A 195 -5.53 -34.40 39.30
CA GLY A 195 -6.78 -34.51 38.56
C GLY A 195 -7.38 -33.18 38.11
N TYR A 196 -6.74 -32.05 38.42
CA TYR A 196 -7.09 -30.74 37.87
C TYR A 196 -6.05 -30.36 36.81
N CYS A 197 -6.48 -29.79 35.69
CA CYS A 197 -5.50 -29.18 34.78
C CYS A 197 -4.88 -27.95 35.46
N ASP A 198 -3.59 -27.79 35.24
CA ASP A 198 -2.78 -26.63 35.62
C ASP A 198 -2.46 -25.78 34.40
N LEU A 199 -1.95 -24.57 34.63
CA LEU A 199 -1.55 -23.65 33.57
C LEU A 199 -0.10 -23.18 33.76
N PHE A 200 0.79 -23.60 32.86
CA PHE A 200 2.16 -23.13 32.79
C PHE A 200 2.26 -21.92 31.86
N VAL A 201 2.65 -20.76 32.40
CA VAL A 201 2.60 -19.46 31.70
C VAL A 201 3.93 -18.75 31.64
N ARG A 202 4.18 -18.10 30.50
CA ARG A 202 5.25 -17.11 30.33
C ARG A 202 4.72 -15.71 30.63
N VAL A 203 5.28 -15.05 31.64
CA VAL A 203 4.85 -13.72 32.11
C VAL A 203 5.75 -12.65 31.50
N LYS A 204 5.16 -11.59 30.94
CA LYS A 204 5.94 -10.49 30.37
C LYS A 204 6.78 -9.79 31.43
N GLY A 205 8.08 -9.66 31.20
CA GLY A 205 9.02 -9.02 32.13
C GLY A 205 9.20 -9.74 33.47
N GLY A 206 8.74 -10.98 33.60
CA GLY A 206 8.79 -11.77 34.83
C GLY A 206 9.21 -13.22 34.60
N ASN A 207 9.39 -13.97 35.69
CA ASN A 207 9.73 -15.39 35.61
C ASN A 207 8.48 -16.22 35.24
N PRO A 208 8.64 -17.36 34.52
CA PRO A 208 7.55 -18.29 34.24
C PRO A 208 6.93 -18.88 35.51
N LEU A 209 5.61 -19.10 35.47
CA LEU A 209 4.82 -19.56 36.61
C LEU A 209 3.96 -20.76 36.23
N VAL A 210 3.73 -21.66 37.18
CA VAL A 210 2.64 -22.65 37.13
C VAL A 210 1.53 -22.18 38.05
N LEU A 211 0.35 -21.97 37.48
CA LEU A 211 -0.90 -21.73 38.19
C LEU A 211 -1.60 -23.07 38.39
N TRP A 212 -1.86 -23.41 39.64
CA TRP A 212 -2.43 -24.71 40.01
C TRP A 212 -3.94 -24.73 39.87
N GLY A 213 -4.48 -25.79 39.27
CA GLY A 213 -5.89 -26.11 39.25
C GLY A 213 -6.41 -26.49 40.63
N SER A 214 -7.72 -26.35 40.82
CA SER A 214 -8.40 -26.73 42.07
C SER A 214 -9.91 -26.73 41.87
N THR A 215 -10.70 -27.18 42.85
CA THR A 215 -12.18 -27.06 42.79
C THR A 215 -12.70 -25.63 42.60
N GLU A 216 -11.85 -24.62 42.83
CA GLU A 216 -12.17 -23.21 42.67
C GLU A 216 -11.58 -22.61 41.37
N GLY A 217 -10.99 -23.44 40.52
CA GLY A 217 -10.29 -23.06 39.30
C GLY A 217 -8.86 -22.52 39.55
N LEU A 218 -8.32 -21.83 38.55
CA LEU A 218 -7.00 -21.21 38.58
C LEU A 218 -6.95 -19.98 39.49
N ARG A 219 -5.93 -19.91 40.35
CA ARG A 219 -5.65 -18.74 41.19
C ARG A 219 -4.16 -18.37 41.12
N GLN A 220 -3.87 -17.08 41.27
CA GLN A 220 -2.48 -16.57 41.30
C GLN A 220 -1.78 -16.86 42.63
N GLU A 221 -2.54 -17.00 43.72
CA GLU A 221 -2.01 -17.35 45.04
C GLU A 221 -1.51 -18.80 45.04
N GLY A 222 -0.31 -19.03 45.60
CA GLY A 222 0.26 -20.37 45.70
C GLY A 222 0.86 -20.93 44.40
N CYS A 223 1.02 -20.11 43.36
CA CYS A 223 1.73 -20.49 42.13
C CYS A 223 3.19 -20.90 42.40
N THR A 224 3.76 -21.74 41.52
CA THR A 224 5.17 -22.14 41.57
C THR A 224 5.95 -21.43 40.47
N GLN A 225 7.06 -20.80 40.82
CA GLN A 225 8.00 -20.24 39.84
C GLN A 225 8.90 -21.33 39.26
N ILE A 226 9.13 -21.28 37.94
CA ILE A 226 10.00 -22.22 37.22
C ILE A 226 11.27 -21.52 36.72
N GLY A 227 12.42 -21.91 37.27
CA GLY A 227 13.74 -21.37 36.91
C GLY A 227 14.07 -19.99 37.51
N GLY A 228 15.13 -19.36 36.99
CA GLY A 228 15.65 -18.06 37.43
C GLY A 228 15.41 -16.91 36.45
N SER A 229 15.97 -15.74 36.79
CA SER A 229 15.97 -14.54 35.93
C SER A 229 16.85 -14.76 34.71
N ASP A 230 16.30 -14.53 33.53
CA ASP A 230 16.99 -14.70 32.25
C ASP A 230 17.64 -13.37 31.79
N GLU A 231 18.88 -13.11 32.21
CA GLU A 231 19.63 -11.92 31.78
C GLU A 231 20.00 -11.96 30.28
N ALA A 232 19.91 -13.14 29.65
CA ALA A 232 20.22 -13.35 28.24
C ALA A 232 18.98 -13.36 27.34
N ALA A 233 17.76 -13.21 27.90
CA ALA A 233 16.53 -13.05 27.13
C ALA A 233 16.63 -11.76 26.31
N GLN A 234 17.08 -11.89 25.07
CA GLN A 234 17.05 -10.80 24.11
C GLN A 234 15.62 -10.71 23.60
N ASP A 235 14.95 -9.59 23.87
CA ASP A 235 13.89 -9.10 22.99
C ASP A 235 14.58 -8.80 21.65
N LEU A 236 14.69 -9.83 20.80
CA LEU A 236 15.14 -9.65 19.43
C LEU A 236 14.11 -8.74 18.79
N ALA A 237 14.52 -7.51 18.46
CA ALA A 237 13.71 -6.62 17.65
C ALA A 237 13.29 -7.42 16.41
N GLY A 238 11.98 -7.58 16.23
CA GLY A 238 11.43 -8.22 15.04
C GLY A 238 12.09 -7.65 13.79
N THR A 239 12.25 -8.51 12.79
CA THR A 239 12.88 -8.16 11.51
C THR A 239 12.39 -6.81 10.97
N THR A 240 13.27 -6.14 10.24
CA THR A 240 13.26 -4.74 9.76
C THR A 240 12.11 -4.34 8.82
N ALA A 241 11.01 -5.09 8.79
CA ALA A 241 9.80 -4.75 8.07
C ALA A 241 8.92 -3.80 8.90
N GLY A 242 8.49 -2.69 8.29
CA GLY A 242 7.67 -1.68 8.94
C GLY A 242 6.40 -2.27 9.55
N TRP A 243 6.01 -1.71 10.71
CA TRP A 243 4.72 -1.86 11.40
C TRP A 243 4.27 -3.27 11.88
N LEU A 244 4.76 -4.37 11.30
CA LEU A 244 4.43 -5.75 11.70
C LEU A 244 5.58 -6.37 12.52
N VAL A 245 5.67 -5.98 13.79
CA VAL A 245 6.34 -6.81 14.81
C VAL A 245 5.52 -8.10 14.95
N PHE A 246 6.14 -9.26 15.14
CA PHE A 246 5.76 -10.34 16.10
C PHE A 246 6.38 -11.68 15.68
N VAL A 247 7.33 -12.19 16.47
CA VAL A 247 7.15 -13.38 17.32
C VAL A 247 7.92 -13.12 18.61
N GLU A 248 7.27 -13.32 19.76
CA GLU A 248 7.90 -13.15 21.06
C GLU A 248 8.40 -14.52 21.56
N GLY A 249 9.72 -14.77 21.50
CA GLY A 249 10.43 -15.79 22.31
C GLY A 249 9.94 -17.24 22.26
N TRP A 250 10.28 -18.03 23.28
CA TRP A 250 9.98 -19.46 23.39
C TRP A 250 8.55 -19.77 23.88
N ALA A 251 7.97 -20.88 23.41
CA ALA A 251 6.66 -21.37 23.84
C ALA A 251 6.79 -22.36 25.03
N PRO A 252 6.04 -22.18 26.14
CA PRO A 252 5.95 -23.18 27.19
C PRO A 252 5.46 -24.52 26.67
N LYS A 253 6.14 -25.60 27.04
CA LYS A 253 5.70 -26.98 26.74
C LYS A 253 5.71 -27.82 28.01
N ILE A 254 4.69 -28.66 28.14
CA ILE A 254 4.59 -29.70 29.15
C ILE A 254 4.88 -31.01 28.41
N VAL A 255 5.97 -31.67 28.77
CA VAL A 255 6.45 -32.88 28.08
C VAL A 255 6.75 -33.99 29.07
N GLU A 256 6.76 -35.23 28.62
CA GLU A 256 7.09 -36.39 29.46
C GLU A 256 8.43 -36.96 29.03
N ILE A 257 9.36 -37.12 29.97
CA ILE A 257 10.68 -37.73 29.74
C ILE A 257 10.88 -38.79 30.82
N GLY A 258 11.06 -40.05 30.42
CA GLY A 258 11.30 -41.16 31.33
C GLY A 258 10.17 -41.37 32.36
N GLY A 259 8.91 -41.17 31.95
CA GLY A 259 7.75 -41.34 32.82
C GLY A 259 7.46 -40.16 33.76
N HIS A 260 8.13 -39.02 33.59
CA HIS A 260 8.01 -37.85 34.45
C HIS A 260 7.70 -36.58 33.67
N ILE A 261 6.79 -35.76 34.21
CA ILE A 261 6.44 -34.47 33.63
C ILE A 261 7.61 -33.49 33.79
N HIS A 262 7.97 -32.87 32.68
CA HIS A 262 8.96 -31.81 32.59
C HIS A 262 8.33 -30.56 31.96
N LEU A 263 8.73 -29.40 32.48
CA LEU A 263 8.35 -28.11 31.93
C LEU A 263 9.53 -27.55 31.12
N PHE A 264 9.31 -27.41 29.82
CA PHE A 264 10.29 -26.81 28.92
C PHE A 264 10.26 -25.29 29.01
N ARG A 265 11.44 -24.68 29.15
CA ARG A 265 11.67 -23.27 28.86
C ARG A 265 13.02 -23.03 28.21
N GLN A 266 13.15 -21.92 27.50
CA GLN A 266 14.46 -21.34 27.23
C GLN A 266 14.92 -20.52 28.45
N GLU A 267 16.18 -20.70 28.80
CA GLU A 267 16.86 -19.95 29.86
C GLU A 267 18.35 -19.86 29.50
N ASN A 268 18.97 -18.67 29.60
CA ASN A 268 20.40 -18.49 29.27
C ASN A 268 20.79 -19.05 27.88
N ASP A 269 19.93 -18.83 26.87
CA ASP A 269 20.12 -19.29 25.48
C ASP A 269 20.34 -20.83 25.33
N ALA A 270 19.71 -21.62 26.20
CA ALA A 270 19.68 -23.08 26.12
C ALA A 270 18.30 -23.64 26.48
N ALA A 271 18.06 -24.92 26.18
CA ALA A 271 16.81 -25.61 26.51
C ALA A 271 16.90 -26.21 27.92
N TYR A 272 15.94 -25.85 28.77
CA TYR A 272 15.81 -26.36 30.13
C TYR A 272 14.52 -27.14 30.26
N PHE A 273 14.61 -28.34 30.81
CA PHE A 273 13.47 -29.21 31.12
C PHE A 273 13.42 -29.41 32.63
N TYR A 274 12.51 -28.70 33.30
CA TYR A 274 12.37 -28.77 34.75
C TYR A 274 11.46 -29.93 35.15
N PRO A 275 11.99 -31.00 35.76
CA PRO A 275 11.16 -32.07 36.28
C PRO A 275 10.27 -31.54 37.41
N LEU A 276 8.97 -31.82 37.30
CA LEU A 276 8.02 -31.53 38.36
C LEU A 276 7.45 -32.83 38.94
N SER A 277 7.13 -32.76 40.22
CA SER A 277 6.51 -33.84 40.97
C SER A 277 5.26 -33.31 41.66
N THR A 278 4.45 -34.24 42.20
CA THR A 278 3.29 -33.98 43.07
C THR A 278 3.58 -33.03 44.24
N SER A 279 4.86 -32.78 44.57
CA SER A 279 5.25 -31.80 45.60
C SER A 279 5.19 -30.34 45.15
N ARG A 280 4.83 -30.06 43.88
CA ARG A 280 4.76 -28.72 43.26
C ARG A 280 6.07 -27.93 43.29
N LYS A 281 7.19 -28.62 43.47
CA LYS A 281 8.55 -28.06 43.46
C LYS A 281 9.35 -28.62 42.28
N ALA A 282 9.92 -27.72 41.49
CA ALA A 282 10.85 -28.07 40.44
C ALA A 282 12.15 -28.63 41.04
N ALA A 283 12.66 -29.73 40.49
CA ALA A 283 13.99 -30.23 40.79
C ALA A 283 15.02 -29.74 39.74
N GLU A 284 16.27 -30.20 39.85
CA GLU A 284 17.35 -29.83 38.93
C GLU A 284 16.97 -30.16 37.47
N PRO A 285 17.05 -29.18 36.54
CA PRO A 285 16.61 -29.37 35.17
C PRO A 285 17.58 -30.21 34.35
N LEU A 286 17.05 -30.91 33.34
CA LEU A 286 17.85 -31.37 32.21
C LEU A 286 18.15 -30.18 31.31
N ILE A 287 19.43 -29.94 30.99
CA ILE A 287 19.89 -28.80 30.20
C ILE A 287 20.52 -29.30 28.90
N LEU A 288 20.02 -28.81 27.77
CA LEU A 288 20.60 -29.03 26.44
C LEU A 288 21.06 -27.70 25.86
N ASN A 289 22.38 -27.59 25.59
CA ASN A 289 22.97 -26.40 25.00
C ASN A 289 22.59 -26.30 23.51
N CYS A 290 21.44 -25.70 23.25
CA CYS A 290 20.86 -25.42 21.94
C CYS A 290 20.52 -23.92 21.86
N GLU A 291 21.36 -23.18 21.15
CA GLU A 291 21.26 -21.73 20.98
C GLU A 291 19.99 -21.36 20.20
N SER A 292 19.29 -20.31 20.66
CA SER A 292 18.08 -19.75 20.05
C SER A 292 16.92 -20.75 19.94
N VAL A 293 16.87 -21.73 20.84
CA VAL A 293 15.76 -22.68 20.96
C VAL A 293 14.49 -21.97 21.41
N ILE A 294 13.36 -22.31 20.80
CA ILE A 294 12.08 -21.68 21.10
C ILE A 294 10.94 -22.65 21.40
N SER A 295 11.03 -23.91 20.99
CA SER A 295 10.00 -24.92 21.29
C SER A 295 10.63 -26.32 21.31
N ALA A 296 9.92 -27.26 21.93
CA ALA A 296 10.34 -28.64 22.10
C ALA A 296 9.18 -29.62 21.99
N ALA A 297 9.47 -30.81 21.46
CA ALA A 297 8.59 -31.97 21.52
C ALA A 297 9.40 -33.20 21.94
N VAL A 298 8.75 -34.15 22.61
CA VAL A 298 9.40 -35.35 23.15
C VAL A 298 8.60 -36.59 22.78
N GLY A 299 9.30 -37.64 22.36
CA GLY A 299 8.72 -38.92 21.95
C GLY A 299 9.75 -39.85 21.32
N ASP A 300 9.49 -41.15 21.30
CA ASP A 300 10.39 -42.16 20.72
C ASP A 300 10.24 -42.21 19.19
N VAL A 301 11.01 -41.36 18.49
CA VAL A 301 10.94 -41.20 17.03
C VAL A 301 11.63 -42.36 16.32
N ASN A 302 12.69 -42.91 16.93
CA ASN A 302 13.47 -44.01 16.37
C ASN A 302 13.07 -45.40 16.94
N GLY A 303 11.97 -45.51 17.68
CA GLY A 303 11.41 -46.75 18.20
C GLY A 303 12.36 -47.56 19.10
N ASN A 304 13.36 -46.93 19.72
CA ASN A 304 14.37 -47.62 20.52
C ASN A 304 13.98 -47.80 21.99
N GLY A 305 12.80 -47.31 22.38
CA GLY A 305 12.25 -47.36 23.73
C GLY A 305 12.73 -46.24 24.66
N TYR A 306 13.45 -45.24 24.14
CA TYR A 306 13.86 -44.03 24.86
C TYR A 306 13.29 -42.81 24.15
N GLU A 307 12.77 -41.85 24.91
CA GLU A 307 12.21 -40.65 24.30
C GLU A 307 13.32 -39.79 23.68
N ASP A 308 13.12 -39.40 22.41
CA ASP A 308 13.95 -38.44 21.71
C ASP A 308 13.41 -37.02 21.95
N ILE A 309 14.31 -36.03 21.95
CA ILE A 309 13.94 -34.61 22.14
C ILE A 309 14.15 -33.86 20.84
N VAL A 310 13.08 -33.34 20.26
CA VAL A 310 13.15 -32.43 19.13
C VAL A 310 13.14 -31.00 19.65
N LEU A 311 14.20 -30.25 19.32
CA LEU A 311 14.33 -28.83 19.64
C LEU A 311 14.28 -28.02 18.34
N VAL A 312 13.35 -27.07 18.27
CA VAL A 312 13.29 -26.11 17.16
C VAL A 312 13.91 -24.78 17.53
N VAL A 313 14.66 -24.24 16.59
CA VAL A 313 15.50 -23.06 16.75
C VAL A 313 14.96 -21.94 15.87
N CYS A 314 14.96 -20.71 16.37
CA CYS A 314 14.57 -19.53 15.59
C CYS A 314 15.65 -18.44 15.71
N LYS A 315 16.41 -18.19 14.64
CA LYS A 315 17.55 -17.25 14.66
C LYS A 315 17.29 -15.89 13.99
N ASP A 316 16.11 -15.68 13.41
CA ASP A 316 15.64 -14.45 12.73
C ASP A 316 16.80 -13.62 12.10
N ARG A 317 17.37 -14.10 10.99
CA ARG A 317 18.31 -13.44 10.06
C ARG A 317 18.77 -14.47 9.01
N ASP A 318 18.65 -14.16 7.71
CA ASP A 318 19.00 -14.96 6.51
C ASP A 318 20.17 -15.95 6.63
N ARG A 319 19.97 -17.06 7.34
CA ARG A 319 20.94 -18.13 7.52
C ARG A 319 20.26 -19.46 7.28
N SER A 320 21.06 -20.46 6.94
CA SER A 320 20.72 -21.87 7.08
C SER A 320 20.53 -22.16 8.57
N GLU A 321 19.31 -21.90 9.06
CA GLU A 321 18.87 -22.30 10.40
C GLU A 321 18.67 -23.82 10.41
N SER A 322 18.95 -24.40 11.57
CA SER A 322 18.76 -25.84 11.75
C SER A 322 18.16 -26.12 13.11
N SER A 323 17.09 -26.90 13.09
CA SER A 323 16.50 -27.54 14.25
C SER A 323 17.14 -28.91 14.46
N TRP A 324 16.92 -29.54 15.62
CA TRP A 324 17.71 -30.69 16.04
C TRP A 324 16.86 -31.78 16.67
N ILE A 325 17.17 -33.04 16.34
CA ILE A 325 16.70 -34.21 17.09
C ILE A 325 17.83 -34.70 17.98
N TYR A 326 17.61 -34.73 19.28
CA TYR A 326 18.51 -35.32 20.26
C TYR A 326 18.05 -36.74 20.55
N TRP A 327 18.87 -37.72 20.19
CA TRP A 327 18.52 -39.12 20.35
C TRP A 327 18.57 -39.55 21.82
N GLY A 328 17.51 -40.22 22.27
CA GLY A 328 17.39 -40.79 23.60
C GLY A 328 18.31 -41.99 23.79
N HIS A 329 19.02 -42.04 24.92
CA HIS A 329 19.90 -43.15 25.28
C HIS A 329 19.88 -43.35 26.81
N PRO A 330 20.15 -44.56 27.34
CA PRO A 330 20.21 -44.78 28.79
C PRO A 330 21.28 -43.95 29.52
N SER A 331 22.25 -43.38 28.79
CA SER A 331 23.25 -42.44 29.31
C SER A 331 22.80 -40.97 29.30
N GLY A 332 21.58 -40.67 28.84
CA GLY A 332 21.08 -39.33 28.59
C GLY A 332 21.40 -38.81 27.19
N TYR A 333 21.20 -37.50 26.99
CA TYR A 333 21.29 -36.83 25.69
C TYR A 333 22.67 -36.16 25.47
N SER A 334 23.09 -36.02 24.21
CA SER A 334 24.40 -35.45 23.85
C SER A 334 24.35 -34.58 22.59
N ASN A 335 25.06 -33.45 22.61
CA ASN A 335 25.26 -32.61 21.42
C ASN A 335 26.04 -33.31 20.28
N ARG A 336 26.68 -34.45 20.54
CA ARG A 336 27.38 -35.26 19.53
C ARG A 336 26.48 -36.29 18.85
N GLU A 337 25.36 -36.62 19.47
CA GLU A 337 24.42 -37.66 19.05
C GLU A 337 23.07 -37.02 18.75
N ARG A 338 23.08 -36.12 17.76
CA ARG A 338 21.90 -35.39 17.30
C ARG A 338 21.85 -35.35 15.78
N LEU A 339 20.65 -35.33 15.23
CA LEU A 339 20.39 -35.14 13.80
C LEU A 339 19.99 -33.70 13.52
N GLU A 340 20.50 -33.15 12.42
CA GLU A 340 20.16 -31.82 11.92
C GLU A 340 18.90 -31.88 11.04
N ILE A 341 17.94 -30.99 11.30
CA ILE A 341 16.78 -30.75 10.43
C ILE A 341 16.92 -29.34 9.86
N PRO A 342 17.06 -29.17 8.53
CA PRO A 342 17.07 -27.85 7.92
C PRO A 342 15.72 -27.16 8.14
N THR A 343 15.73 -26.01 8.81
CA THR A 343 14.52 -25.21 9.07
C THR A 343 14.71 -23.75 8.66
N GLN A 344 13.61 -23.01 8.60
CA GLN A 344 13.62 -21.59 8.32
C GLN A 344 12.58 -20.89 9.19
N SER A 345 13.05 -20.06 10.13
CA SER A 345 12.19 -19.34 11.08
C SER A 345 11.21 -20.30 11.77
N ALA A 346 11.70 -21.43 12.30
CA ALA A 346 10.83 -22.36 13.01
C ALA A 346 10.12 -21.65 14.17
N ARG A 347 8.84 -21.99 14.41
CA ARG A 347 7.97 -21.36 15.43
C ARG A 347 7.44 -22.34 16.46
N ASP A 348 7.16 -23.57 16.05
CA ASP A 348 6.67 -24.59 16.96
C ASP A 348 6.94 -26.01 16.44
N VAL A 349 6.85 -26.99 17.33
CA VAL A 349 6.98 -28.41 17.01
C VAL A 349 5.98 -29.26 17.80
N VAL A 350 5.39 -30.25 17.12
CA VAL A 350 4.55 -31.29 17.70
C VAL A 350 4.87 -32.64 17.02
N MET A 351 4.56 -33.74 17.70
CA MET A 351 4.82 -35.09 17.17
C MET A 351 3.60 -36.00 17.38
N HIS A 352 3.31 -36.86 16.41
CA HIS A 352 2.26 -37.86 16.50
C HIS A 352 2.44 -38.92 15.40
N ASP A 353 1.84 -40.08 15.59
CA ASP A 353 1.71 -41.10 14.54
C ASP A 353 0.59 -40.72 13.57
N LEU A 354 0.95 -40.19 12.40
CA LEU A 354 -0.01 -39.58 11.47
C LEU A 354 -0.60 -40.59 10.48
N ASP A 355 0.05 -41.73 10.24
CA ASP A 355 -0.46 -42.81 9.36
C ASP A 355 -0.86 -44.09 10.09
N GLY A 356 -0.69 -44.15 11.41
CA GLY A 356 -1.08 -45.29 12.25
C GLY A 356 -0.09 -46.45 12.19
N ASP A 357 1.15 -46.22 11.76
CA ASP A 357 2.18 -47.27 11.66
C ASP A 357 2.96 -47.50 12.97
N GLY A 358 2.71 -46.67 13.99
CA GLY A 358 3.35 -46.70 15.31
C GLY A 358 4.65 -45.91 15.42
N GLN A 359 5.12 -45.28 14.34
CA GLN A 359 6.26 -44.35 14.34
C GLN A 359 5.75 -42.91 14.45
N LEU A 360 6.52 -42.04 15.11
CA LEU A 360 6.14 -40.64 15.26
C LEU A 360 6.66 -39.82 14.08
N GLU A 361 5.77 -39.08 13.43
CA GLU A 361 6.16 -37.97 12.57
C GLU A 361 6.36 -36.69 13.36
N ILE A 362 7.30 -35.86 12.90
CA ILE A 362 7.59 -34.56 13.48
C ILE A 362 6.98 -33.48 12.60
N VAL A 363 6.09 -32.67 13.16
CA VAL A 363 5.52 -31.51 12.47
C VAL A 363 6.20 -30.26 12.99
N ILE A 364 6.89 -29.53 12.11
CA ILE A 364 7.55 -28.27 12.44
C ILE A 364 6.84 -27.13 11.72
N CYS A 365 6.30 -26.22 12.53
CA CYS A 365 5.70 -24.98 12.10
C CYS A 365 6.79 -23.96 11.76
N GLN A 366 6.70 -23.31 10.60
CA GLN A 366 7.67 -22.31 10.17
C GLN A 366 6.99 -20.97 9.86
N GLY A 367 7.62 -19.89 10.31
CA GLY A 367 7.14 -18.52 10.18
C GLY A 367 7.66 -17.84 8.92
N ARG A 368 7.59 -16.51 8.91
CA ARG A 368 8.05 -15.65 7.81
C ARG A 368 9.57 -15.61 7.63
N THR A 369 10.00 -15.21 6.44
CA THR A 369 11.39 -14.84 6.11
C THR A 369 11.56 -13.32 6.08
N ASP A 370 12.74 -12.84 5.68
CA ASP A 370 13.01 -11.45 5.36
C ASP A 370 12.24 -10.94 4.12
N VAL A 371 11.80 -11.85 3.25
CA VAL A 371 11.12 -11.55 1.97
C VAL A 371 9.64 -11.93 1.93
N MET A 372 9.21 -12.99 2.62
CA MET A 372 7.86 -13.56 2.49
C MET A 372 7.25 -13.92 3.85
N ASN A 373 5.97 -13.58 4.05
CA ASN A 373 5.15 -14.15 5.11
C ASN A 373 4.60 -15.52 4.70
N THR A 374 4.29 -15.72 3.41
CA THR A 374 3.95 -17.04 2.87
C THR A 374 5.22 -17.89 2.72
N THR A 375 5.32 -18.94 3.52
CA THR A 375 6.47 -19.87 3.56
C THR A 375 5.97 -21.31 3.47
N GLU A 376 6.77 -22.28 3.91
CA GLU A 376 6.37 -23.67 4.00
C GLU A 376 6.59 -24.18 5.42
N SER A 377 5.66 -24.94 5.98
CA SER A 377 5.89 -25.78 7.15
C SER A 377 6.18 -27.22 6.73
N ILE A 378 6.83 -27.99 7.61
CA ILE A 378 7.37 -29.31 7.23
C ILE A 378 6.87 -30.42 8.14
N ILE A 379 6.68 -31.61 7.56
CA ILE A 379 6.59 -32.87 8.29
C ILE A 379 7.85 -33.68 7.98
N VAL A 380 8.53 -34.12 9.03
CA VAL A 380 9.70 -34.99 8.97
C VAL A 380 9.24 -36.42 9.22
N LYS A 381 9.41 -37.27 8.21
CA LYS A 381 9.06 -38.68 8.26
C LYS A 381 10.31 -39.56 8.18
N PHE A 382 10.37 -40.60 9.00
CA PHE A 382 11.43 -41.61 8.91
C PHE A 382 10.87 -42.91 8.33
N ALA A 383 11.50 -43.45 7.30
CA ALA A 383 11.08 -44.74 6.73
C ALA A 383 11.40 -45.92 7.68
N HIS A 384 12.46 -45.78 8.47
CA HIS A 384 12.85 -46.62 9.61
C HIS A 384 13.86 -45.80 10.45
N PRO A 385 14.04 -46.11 11.74
CA PRO A 385 15.02 -45.51 12.66
C PRO A 385 16.43 -45.16 12.13
N ASP A 386 16.97 -45.91 11.16
CA ASP A 386 18.30 -45.70 10.57
C ASP A 386 18.27 -45.04 9.18
N ALA A 387 17.09 -44.66 8.68
CA ALA A 387 16.89 -44.10 7.35
C ALA A 387 17.11 -42.58 7.34
N SER A 388 17.39 -42.03 6.15
CA SER A 388 17.33 -40.58 5.93
C SER A 388 15.89 -40.09 6.10
N ALA A 389 15.72 -38.96 6.78
CA ALA A 389 14.43 -38.30 6.90
C ALA A 389 13.90 -37.83 5.53
N GLU A 390 12.63 -38.08 5.27
CA GLU A 390 11.86 -37.44 4.21
C GLU A 390 11.22 -36.15 4.74
N LEU A 391 11.26 -35.07 3.95
CA LEU A 391 10.64 -33.79 4.29
C LEU A 391 9.43 -33.54 3.38
N ILE A 392 8.24 -33.60 3.96
CA ILE A 392 6.98 -33.28 3.30
C ILE A 392 6.64 -31.82 3.60
N ARG A 393 6.28 -31.03 2.59
CA ARG A 393 6.17 -29.57 2.67
C ARG A 393 4.74 -29.11 2.43
N PHE A 394 4.28 -28.16 3.24
CA PHE A 394 2.96 -27.55 3.17
C PHE A 394 3.10 -26.04 3.10
N VAL A 395 2.46 -25.40 2.12
CA VAL A 395 2.43 -23.94 2.04
C VAL A 395 1.67 -23.40 3.24
N THR A 396 2.31 -22.55 4.03
CA THR A 396 1.75 -21.92 5.24
C THR A 396 2.03 -20.42 5.23
N HIS A 397 1.42 -19.68 6.16
CA HIS A 397 1.43 -18.22 6.15
C HIS A 397 1.80 -17.64 7.52
N ASP A 398 3.08 -17.36 7.71
CA ASP A 398 3.69 -16.93 8.98
C ASP A 398 3.12 -17.76 10.14
N ALA A 399 3.18 -19.08 9.99
CA ALA A 399 2.47 -19.97 10.88
C ALA A 399 3.12 -19.95 12.26
N THR A 400 2.28 -19.75 13.28
CA THR A 400 2.72 -19.49 14.66
C THR A 400 2.66 -20.74 15.55
N THR A 401 1.83 -21.72 15.18
CA THR A 401 1.59 -22.94 15.98
C THR A 401 1.19 -24.09 15.06
N ALA A 402 1.70 -25.29 15.34
CA ALA A 402 1.21 -26.53 14.77
C ALA A 402 0.43 -27.32 15.83
N LEU A 403 -0.73 -27.85 15.45
CA LEU A 403 -1.59 -28.66 16.31
C LEU A 403 -1.92 -29.98 15.60
N ILE A 404 -2.17 -31.03 16.38
CA ILE A 404 -2.62 -32.33 15.90
C ILE A 404 -3.85 -32.71 16.72
N GLY A 405 -4.92 -33.17 16.06
CA GLY A 405 -6.12 -33.64 16.76
C GLY A 405 -7.04 -34.48 15.88
N THR A 406 -8.00 -35.13 16.53
CA THR A 406 -9.03 -35.97 15.90
C THR A 406 -10.32 -35.18 15.79
N THR A 407 -10.44 -34.37 14.73
CA THR A 407 -11.56 -33.43 14.55
C THR A 407 -12.72 -34.01 13.73
N MET A 408 -12.53 -35.19 13.15
CA MET A 408 -13.49 -35.83 12.24
C MET A 408 -13.43 -37.36 12.22
N ASP A 409 -14.40 -38.00 11.56
CA ASP A 409 -14.36 -39.44 11.23
C ASP A 409 -13.27 -39.71 10.19
N SER A 410 -12.04 -39.88 10.66
CA SER A 410 -10.86 -40.16 9.85
C SER A 410 -9.97 -41.20 10.56
N PRO A 411 -9.35 -42.13 9.82
CA PRO A 411 -8.40 -43.08 10.41
C PRO A 411 -7.11 -42.41 10.87
N SER A 412 -6.76 -41.26 10.30
CA SER A 412 -5.58 -40.47 10.66
C SER A 412 -5.99 -39.16 11.34
N PRO A 413 -5.23 -38.68 12.33
CA PRO A 413 -5.42 -37.35 12.91
C PRO A 413 -5.15 -36.25 11.88
N GLN A 414 -5.66 -35.06 12.13
CA GLN A 414 -5.46 -33.89 11.27
C GLN A 414 -4.29 -33.04 11.78
N VAL A 415 -3.54 -32.47 10.84
CA VAL A 415 -2.50 -31.47 11.14
C VAL A 415 -3.07 -30.09 10.85
N ILE A 416 -2.96 -29.18 11.82
CA ILE A 416 -3.51 -27.83 11.75
C ILE A 416 -2.39 -26.82 11.90
N PHE A 417 -2.28 -25.89 10.94
CA PHE A 417 -1.34 -24.78 11.01
C PHE A 417 -2.09 -23.48 11.30
N ILE A 418 -1.72 -22.81 12.41
CA ILE A 418 -2.28 -21.51 12.77
C ILE A 418 -1.56 -20.43 11.99
N ASN A 419 -2.17 -20.02 10.88
CA ASN A 419 -1.66 -18.99 9.98
C ASN A 419 -1.97 -17.58 10.51
N HIS A 420 -0.97 -16.70 10.52
CA HIS A 420 -1.10 -15.34 11.06
C HIS A 420 -1.19 -14.26 9.98
N VAL A 421 -0.21 -14.23 9.07
CA VAL A 421 -0.10 -13.23 8.01
C VAL A 421 0.39 -13.91 6.73
N SER A 422 -0.20 -13.57 5.57
CA SER A 422 0.28 -14.04 4.27
C SER A 422 0.81 -12.90 3.39
N GLY A 423 1.48 -13.28 2.29
CA GLY A 423 1.98 -12.35 1.28
C GLY A 423 3.47 -12.03 1.43
N ARG A 424 3.92 -10.89 0.90
CA ARG A 424 5.32 -10.45 0.98
C ARG A 424 5.64 -9.69 2.25
N VAL A 425 6.94 -9.52 2.50
CA VAL A 425 7.49 -8.61 3.51
C VAL A 425 8.09 -7.36 2.85
N ARG A 426 8.71 -7.51 1.66
CA ARG A 426 9.51 -6.46 1.01
C ARG A 426 8.70 -5.43 0.20
N GLY A 427 7.48 -5.78 -0.21
CA GLY A 427 6.64 -4.92 -1.05
C GLY A 427 7.19 -4.71 -2.47
N ASP A 428 8.05 -5.60 -2.99
CA ASP A 428 8.61 -5.51 -4.34
C ASP A 428 7.62 -6.00 -5.42
N VAL A 429 6.43 -5.41 -5.40
CA VAL A 429 5.35 -5.67 -6.34
C VAL A 429 5.48 -4.80 -7.59
N PRO A 430 5.23 -5.35 -8.80
CA PRO A 430 5.26 -4.58 -10.03
C PRO A 430 4.04 -3.67 -10.16
N ALA A 431 4.24 -2.44 -10.65
CA ALA A 431 3.14 -1.58 -11.11
C ALA A 431 2.66 -2.03 -12.50
N TYR A 432 1.38 -1.77 -12.83
CA TYR A 432 0.75 -2.22 -14.07
C TYR A 432 0.26 -1.06 -14.92
N ALA A 433 0.69 -1.00 -16.18
CA ALA A 433 0.01 -0.21 -17.20
C ALA A 433 -0.91 -1.12 -18.00
N TYR A 434 -2.23 -0.99 -17.80
CA TYR A 434 -3.23 -1.66 -18.64
C TYR A 434 -3.42 -0.86 -19.91
N LEU A 435 -3.19 -1.51 -21.05
CA LEU A 435 -3.24 -0.82 -22.32
C LEU A 435 -4.68 -0.70 -22.81
N GLY A 436 -5.07 0.49 -23.22
CA GLY A 436 -6.35 0.78 -23.84
C GLY A 436 -6.51 0.10 -25.20
N GLY A 437 -7.70 0.21 -25.77
CA GLY A 437 -7.96 -0.32 -27.10
C GLY A 437 -9.39 -0.04 -27.55
N ALA A 438 -9.66 -0.28 -28.83
CA ALA A 438 -11.00 -0.12 -29.42
C ALA A 438 -12.08 -0.97 -28.73
N ASP A 439 -11.68 -2.03 -28.02
CA ASP A 439 -12.51 -2.96 -27.28
C ASP A 439 -12.53 -2.69 -25.76
N GLY A 440 -12.00 -1.56 -25.30
CA GLY A 440 -11.91 -1.20 -23.89
C GLY A 440 -10.61 -1.71 -23.25
N PHE A 441 -10.69 -2.38 -22.09
CA PHE A 441 -9.53 -2.91 -21.35
C PHE A 441 -9.64 -4.42 -21.14
N ASN A 442 -8.48 -5.10 -21.03
CA ASN A 442 -8.38 -6.53 -20.79
C ASN A 442 -7.30 -6.84 -19.74
N GLU A 443 -7.51 -7.85 -18.89
CA GLU A 443 -6.61 -8.20 -17.79
C GLU A 443 -5.22 -8.68 -18.23
N ASP A 444 -5.11 -9.28 -19.42
CA ASP A 444 -3.86 -9.78 -19.99
C ASP A 444 -3.12 -8.73 -20.84
N ARG A 445 -3.80 -7.63 -21.21
CA ARG A 445 -3.21 -6.57 -22.02
C ARG A 445 -2.59 -5.50 -21.13
N ARG A 446 -1.47 -5.84 -20.50
CA ARG A 446 -0.73 -4.93 -19.61
C ARG A 446 0.78 -5.03 -19.75
N ILE A 447 1.46 -3.96 -19.35
CA ILE A 447 2.92 -3.90 -19.16
C ILE A 447 3.18 -3.90 -17.65
N GLU A 448 4.18 -4.67 -17.21
CA GLU A 448 4.57 -4.74 -15.80
C GLU A 448 5.90 -4.02 -15.57
N PHE A 449 5.90 -3.08 -14.62
CA PHE A 449 7.07 -2.31 -14.23
C PHE A 449 7.53 -2.75 -12.84
N PRO A 450 8.70 -3.40 -12.69
CA PRO A 450 9.21 -3.81 -11.39
C PRO A 450 9.28 -2.64 -10.39
N GLY A 451 8.50 -2.68 -9.32
CA GLY A 451 8.39 -1.60 -8.34
C GLY A 451 8.83 -2.02 -6.94
N TRP A 452 8.93 -1.05 -6.04
CA TRP A 452 9.24 -1.25 -4.62
C TRP A 452 8.30 -0.43 -3.74
N ALA A 453 7.15 -1.02 -3.43
CA ALA A 453 6.01 -0.38 -2.82
C ALA A 453 5.83 1.02 -3.43
N ALA A 454 5.73 1.07 -4.76
CA ALA A 454 5.60 2.32 -5.48
C ALA A 454 4.25 2.95 -5.14
N VAL A 455 4.22 4.26 -4.92
CA VAL A 455 2.99 4.95 -4.45
C VAL A 455 2.45 5.95 -5.46
N ASP A 456 3.32 6.49 -6.31
CA ASP A 456 2.98 7.50 -7.30
C ASP A 456 3.70 7.21 -8.62
N SER A 457 3.11 7.69 -9.72
CA SER A 457 3.67 7.55 -11.06
C SER A 457 3.37 8.79 -11.92
N ILE A 458 4.30 9.11 -12.81
CA ILE A 458 4.10 10.13 -13.84
C ILE A 458 4.67 9.61 -15.16
N CYS A 459 3.92 9.80 -16.24
CA CYS A 459 4.30 9.40 -17.58
C CYS A 459 4.51 10.64 -18.45
N CYS A 460 5.72 10.82 -18.96
CA CYS A 460 6.16 12.00 -19.73
C CYS A 460 7.14 11.60 -20.83
N ASP A 461 7.34 12.46 -21.82
CA ASP A 461 8.44 12.31 -22.79
C ASP A 461 9.68 13.03 -22.23
N PHE A 462 10.43 12.39 -21.32
CA PHE A 462 11.49 13.07 -20.56
C PHE A 462 12.74 13.36 -21.40
N ASN A 463 12.98 12.54 -22.42
CA ASN A 463 14.13 12.68 -23.33
C ASN A 463 13.78 13.36 -24.66
N ASP A 464 12.50 13.73 -24.87
CA ASP A 464 11.97 14.38 -26.08
C ASP A 464 12.16 13.54 -27.36
N ASP A 465 12.03 12.22 -27.25
CA ASP A 465 12.08 11.29 -28.40
C ASP A 465 10.71 11.00 -29.03
N GLY A 466 9.64 11.50 -28.40
CA GLY A 466 8.25 11.32 -28.83
C GLY A 466 7.50 10.19 -28.11
N TRP A 467 8.17 9.36 -27.31
CA TRP A 467 7.56 8.27 -26.55
C TRP A 467 7.31 8.65 -25.10
N GLY A 468 6.26 8.10 -24.49
CA GLY A 468 6.00 8.28 -23.07
C GLY A 468 6.85 7.34 -22.23
N ASP A 469 7.76 7.89 -21.45
CA ASP A 469 8.53 7.26 -20.39
C ASP A 469 7.73 7.20 -19.08
N VAL A 470 8.14 6.35 -18.13
CA VAL A 470 7.42 6.13 -16.86
C VAL A 470 8.33 6.34 -15.66
N PHE A 471 8.02 7.33 -14.83
CA PHE A 471 8.62 7.52 -13.51
C PHE A 471 7.77 6.84 -12.42
N LEU A 472 8.41 6.05 -11.55
CA LEU A 472 7.81 5.41 -10.38
C LEU A 472 8.46 5.91 -9.08
N ALA A 473 7.65 6.50 -8.20
CA ALA A 473 8.06 6.89 -6.85
C ALA A 473 8.03 5.66 -5.92
N ASN A 474 9.18 5.03 -5.72
CA ASN A 474 9.32 3.86 -4.86
C ASN A 474 9.40 4.28 -3.38
N CYS A 475 8.33 4.01 -2.62
CA CYS A 475 8.27 4.38 -1.20
C CYS A 475 8.97 3.34 -0.32
N SER A 476 9.01 2.07 -0.74
CA SER A 476 9.58 0.97 0.04
C SER A 476 9.06 0.92 1.48
N GLU A 477 7.82 1.33 1.73
CA GLU A 477 7.30 1.53 3.09
C GLU A 477 7.29 0.24 3.92
N ASN A 478 7.23 -0.90 3.23
CA ASN A 478 7.20 -2.24 3.83
C ASN A 478 8.57 -2.69 4.32
N ALA A 479 9.63 -2.36 3.57
CA ALA A 479 11.01 -2.66 3.92
C ALA A 479 11.92 -1.45 3.65
N PRO A 480 11.79 -0.35 4.42
CA PRO A 480 12.50 0.90 4.11
C PRO A 480 14.02 0.73 4.08
N HIS A 481 14.55 -0.21 4.88
CA HIS A 481 15.97 -0.56 4.95
C HIS A 481 16.55 -1.08 3.61
N LEU A 482 15.70 -1.56 2.71
CA LEU A 482 16.06 -2.06 1.37
C LEU A 482 15.71 -1.09 0.25
N ASP A 483 15.24 0.12 0.58
CA ASP A 483 14.76 1.11 -0.39
C ASP A 483 15.78 1.35 -1.53
N PRO A 484 15.45 1.04 -2.79
CA PRO A 484 16.40 1.14 -3.89
C PRO A 484 16.47 2.53 -4.52
N GLY A 485 15.66 3.49 -4.06
CA GLY A 485 15.39 4.72 -4.80
C GLY A 485 14.30 4.56 -5.86
N SER A 486 13.94 5.65 -6.52
CA SER A 486 12.86 5.72 -7.51
C SER A 486 13.35 5.38 -8.90
N TYR A 487 12.47 4.87 -9.75
CA TYR A 487 12.85 4.37 -11.08
C TYR A 487 12.26 5.25 -12.18
N LEU A 488 13.07 5.52 -13.20
CA LEU A 488 12.62 6.08 -14.47
C LEU A 488 12.88 5.06 -15.58
N TYR A 489 11.79 4.56 -16.16
CA TYR A 489 11.78 3.62 -17.27
C TYR A 489 11.68 4.35 -18.59
N TRP A 490 12.64 4.10 -19.47
CA TRP A 490 12.67 4.66 -20.82
C TRP A 490 11.81 3.83 -21.76
N ASN A 491 11.02 4.51 -22.57
CA ASN A 491 10.27 3.91 -23.66
C ASN A 491 10.96 4.22 -25.00
N GLY A 492 10.40 3.70 -26.09
CA GLY A 492 10.87 3.98 -27.43
C GLY A 492 10.24 3.05 -28.46
N VAL A 493 10.79 3.07 -29.67
CA VAL A 493 10.31 2.24 -30.79
C VAL A 493 10.30 0.73 -30.50
N ASN A 494 11.11 0.26 -29.55
CA ASN A 494 11.19 -1.15 -29.16
C ASN A 494 10.37 -1.47 -27.90
N GLY A 495 9.64 -0.49 -27.34
CA GLY A 495 8.97 -0.59 -26.04
C GLY A 495 9.93 -0.45 -24.86
N PHE A 496 9.42 -0.77 -23.66
CA PHE A 496 10.16 -0.69 -22.41
C PHE A 496 11.16 -1.85 -22.24
N ASP A 497 12.34 -1.53 -21.70
CA ASP A 497 13.29 -2.49 -21.16
C ASP A 497 13.36 -2.34 -19.62
N PRO A 498 12.82 -3.28 -18.84
CA PRO A 498 12.75 -3.17 -17.39
C PRO A 498 14.13 -3.20 -16.68
N ASP A 499 15.17 -3.68 -17.38
CA ASP A 499 16.54 -3.70 -16.86
C ASP A 499 17.26 -2.37 -17.12
N ASN A 500 16.90 -1.68 -18.22
CA ASN A 500 17.46 -0.38 -18.60
C ASN A 500 16.65 0.80 -18.03
N LYS A 501 16.76 1.02 -16.72
CA LYS A 501 16.13 2.13 -16.00
C LYS A 501 17.17 3.06 -15.37
N LEU A 502 16.84 4.33 -15.26
CA LEU A 502 17.57 5.28 -14.41
C LEU A 502 17.07 5.15 -12.97
N VAL A 503 17.98 5.11 -12.00
CA VAL A 503 17.66 5.08 -10.57
C VAL A 503 17.95 6.45 -9.96
N LEU A 504 16.90 7.09 -9.44
CA LEU A 504 17.01 8.36 -8.73
C LEU A 504 17.22 8.07 -7.23
N PRO A 505 18.25 8.62 -6.56
CA PRO A 505 18.60 8.34 -5.17
C PRO A 505 17.65 9.01 -4.16
N THR A 506 16.37 8.69 -4.27
CA THR A 506 15.31 9.11 -3.35
C THR A 506 15.26 8.18 -2.14
N VAL A 507 14.63 8.64 -1.06
CA VAL A 507 14.35 7.80 0.11
C VAL A 507 12.90 7.98 0.52
N ARG A 508 12.18 6.85 0.54
CA ARG A 508 10.75 6.70 0.77
C ARG A 508 9.89 7.59 -0.11
N ALA A 509 10.22 7.66 -1.40
CA ALA A 509 9.52 8.51 -2.34
C ALA A 509 8.03 8.17 -2.36
N HIS A 510 7.19 9.13 -2.00
CA HIS A 510 5.74 8.94 -1.88
C HIS A 510 4.97 9.78 -2.90
N GLY A 511 5.46 10.96 -3.27
CA GLY A 511 4.80 11.82 -4.26
C GLY A 511 5.80 12.49 -5.17
N CYS A 512 5.39 12.74 -6.40
CA CYS A 512 6.20 13.44 -7.39
C CYS A 512 5.43 14.49 -8.17
N ALA A 513 6.16 15.44 -8.75
CA ALA A 513 5.65 16.44 -9.67
C ALA A 513 6.68 16.68 -10.78
N VAL A 514 6.21 16.95 -12.00
CA VAL A 514 7.05 17.14 -13.18
C VAL A 514 6.64 18.41 -13.92
N GLY A 515 7.62 19.15 -14.41
CA GLY A 515 7.42 20.37 -15.19
C GLY A 515 8.74 21.00 -15.61
N ASP A 516 8.70 21.97 -16.52
CA ASP A 516 9.86 22.83 -16.81
C ASP A 516 9.90 24.01 -15.83
N PHE A 517 10.18 23.72 -14.55
CA PHE A 517 10.14 24.72 -13.45
C PHE A 517 11.13 25.88 -13.62
N ARG A 518 12.08 25.75 -14.57
CA ARG A 518 13.17 26.70 -14.78
C ARG A 518 13.09 27.43 -16.11
N HIS A 519 12.09 27.13 -16.95
CA HIS A 519 12.03 27.57 -18.34
C HIS A 519 13.36 27.31 -19.06
N SER A 520 13.81 26.07 -18.96
CA SER A 520 15.09 25.59 -19.47
C SER A 520 14.94 24.72 -20.72
N GLY A 521 13.70 24.35 -21.05
CA GLY A 521 13.38 23.37 -22.10
C GLY A 521 13.64 21.91 -21.71
N TYR A 522 14.09 21.66 -20.48
CA TYR A 522 14.22 20.31 -19.93
C TYR A 522 13.22 20.13 -18.79
N LEU A 523 12.56 18.98 -18.76
CA LEU A 523 11.67 18.62 -17.66
C LEU A 523 12.50 18.30 -16.40
N ASP A 524 12.00 18.76 -15.26
CA ASP A 524 12.54 18.51 -13.94
C ASP A 524 11.60 17.58 -13.16
N ILE A 525 12.14 16.79 -12.23
CA ILE A 525 11.35 15.90 -11.35
C ILE A 525 11.51 16.38 -9.91
N VAL A 526 10.41 16.72 -9.25
CA VAL A 526 10.35 16.96 -7.80
C VAL A 526 9.84 15.70 -7.11
N VAL A 527 10.48 15.30 -6.02
CA VAL A 527 10.08 14.15 -5.21
C VAL A 527 10.03 14.52 -3.72
N ALA A 528 8.95 14.11 -3.05
CA ALA A 528 8.83 14.12 -1.60
C ALA A 528 8.82 12.69 -1.06
N GLY A 529 9.31 12.51 0.17
CA GLY A 529 9.35 11.20 0.82
C GLY A 529 8.59 11.12 2.13
N ALA A 530 8.00 9.95 2.42
CA ALA A 530 7.31 9.70 3.68
C ALA A 530 8.28 9.90 4.87
N SER A 531 7.85 10.64 5.89
CA SER A 531 8.69 11.03 7.04
C SER A 531 10.05 11.65 6.65
N ASN A 532 10.15 12.26 5.46
CA ASN A 532 11.38 12.87 4.94
C ASN A 532 11.18 14.39 4.80
N PRO A 533 12.00 15.22 5.49
CA PRO A 533 11.87 16.67 5.41
C PRO A 533 12.48 17.28 4.13
N GLU A 534 13.25 16.51 3.36
CA GLU A 534 13.87 16.97 2.10
C GLU A 534 12.90 16.78 0.93
N LEU A 535 12.63 17.87 0.22
CA LEU A 535 12.17 17.81 -1.17
C LEU A 535 13.39 17.74 -2.08
N LEU A 536 13.42 16.77 -2.99
CA LEU A 536 14.50 16.61 -3.96
C LEU A 536 14.01 17.09 -5.33
N ILE A 537 14.82 17.88 -6.02
CA ILE A 537 14.59 18.33 -7.39
C ILE A 537 15.72 17.82 -8.26
N PHE A 538 15.40 16.88 -9.13
CA PHE A 538 16.29 16.34 -10.14
C PHE A 538 16.13 17.17 -11.41
N LYS A 539 17.17 17.94 -11.72
CA LYS A 539 17.15 18.87 -12.84
C LYS A 539 17.46 18.14 -14.14
N GLY A 540 16.60 18.30 -15.14
CA GLY A 540 16.88 17.86 -16.50
C GLY A 540 17.97 18.72 -17.14
N GLY A 541 18.72 18.12 -18.06
CA GLY A 541 19.79 18.79 -18.79
C GLY A 541 20.22 18.01 -20.03
N PRO A 542 21.19 18.55 -20.80
CA PRO A 542 21.63 17.96 -22.07
C PRO A 542 22.20 16.54 -21.94
N GLU A 543 22.69 16.17 -20.77
CA GLU A 543 23.25 14.84 -20.47
C GLU A 543 22.26 13.97 -19.66
N GLY A 544 20.99 14.37 -19.59
CA GLY A 544 19.98 13.76 -18.72
C GLY A 544 19.91 14.40 -17.34
N PHE A 545 19.34 13.68 -16.37
CA PHE A 545 19.17 14.15 -14.99
C PHE A 545 20.48 14.07 -14.19
N ASP A 546 20.83 15.15 -13.47
CA ASP A 546 21.91 15.13 -12.46
C ASP A 546 21.41 14.42 -11.19
N VAL A 547 21.63 13.11 -11.14
CA VAL A 547 21.22 12.27 -10.00
C VAL A 547 22.16 12.37 -8.81
N ASP A 548 23.40 12.82 -9.01
CA ASP A 548 24.41 12.90 -7.95
C ASP A 548 24.27 14.17 -7.11
N HIS A 549 23.74 15.26 -7.70
CA HIS A 549 23.59 16.56 -7.04
C HIS A 549 22.18 17.14 -7.17
N PRO A 550 21.13 16.45 -6.69
CA PRO A 550 19.79 17.02 -6.71
C PRO A 550 19.73 18.29 -5.88
N GLN A 551 18.93 19.27 -6.33
CA GLN A 551 18.60 20.42 -5.48
C GLN A 551 17.74 19.94 -4.31
N LYS A 552 18.09 20.40 -3.12
CA LYS A 552 17.39 20.03 -1.88
C LYS A 552 16.69 21.25 -1.30
N ILE A 553 15.42 21.10 -0.94
CA ILE A 553 14.67 22.11 -0.17
C ILE A 553 14.31 21.51 1.16
N MET A 554 14.75 22.16 2.24
CA MET A 554 14.40 21.74 3.59
C MET A 554 13.07 22.33 4.02
N MET A 555 12.09 21.45 4.25
CA MET A 555 10.77 21.85 4.74
C MET A 555 10.79 22.24 6.22
N ASP A 556 11.75 21.73 6.99
CA ASP A 556 11.95 22.13 8.38
C ASP A 556 12.96 23.29 8.47
N PRO A 557 12.53 24.51 8.81
CA PRO A 557 13.43 25.66 8.89
C PRO A 557 14.45 25.54 10.03
N ASP A 558 14.18 24.74 11.05
CA ASP A 558 15.08 24.51 12.18
C ASP A 558 16.13 23.41 11.87
N MET A 559 15.93 22.64 10.80
CA MET A 559 16.83 21.57 10.37
C MET A 559 17.76 22.03 9.23
N LYS A 560 19.05 22.17 9.55
CA LYS A 560 20.07 22.57 8.56
C LYS A 560 20.72 21.42 7.80
N ILE A 561 20.75 20.23 8.42
CA ILE A 561 21.36 19.03 7.84
C ILE A 561 20.41 17.88 8.12
N PHE A 562 20.04 17.14 7.07
CA PHE A 562 19.31 15.89 7.17
C PHE A 562 20.18 14.77 6.59
N ASN A 563 20.27 13.66 7.33
CA ASN A 563 20.89 12.43 6.85
C ASN A 563 19.75 11.44 6.58
N PRO A 564 19.47 11.09 5.32
CA PRO A 564 18.37 10.20 5.01
C PRO A 564 18.68 8.79 5.53
N GLU A 565 18.01 8.40 6.62
CA GLU A 565 18.01 7.02 7.08
C GLU A 565 16.95 6.24 6.33
N LYS A 566 17.23 4.98 6.00
CA LYS A 566 16.30 4.04 5.37
C LYS A 566 15.37 3.37 6.41
N LYS A 567 14.62 4.19 7.15
CA LYS A 567 13.69 3.79 8.23
C LYS A 567 12.45 4.69 8.24
N LEU A 568 11.28 4.11 8.54
CA LEU A 568 10.06 4.88 8.81
C LEU A 568 10.00 5.30 10.27
N TYR A 569 9.43 6.46 10.53
CA TYR A 569 9.20 6.98 11.88
C TYR A 569 7.69 7.05 12.16
N SER A 570 7.28 6.84 13.41
CA SER A 570 5.88 7.09 13.77
C SER A 570 5.59 8.60 13.75
N TYR A 571 4.35 8.96 13.44
CA TYR A 571 3.91 10.36 13.42
C TYR A 571 4.10 11.07 14.78
N GLU A 572 4.13 10.33 15.90
CA GLU A 572 4.41 10.82 17.25
C GLU A 572 5.86 11.31 17.38
N MET A 573 6.83 10.62 16.77
CA MET A 573 8.25 11.05 16.77
C MET A 573 8.46 12.36 16.00
N LEU A 574 7.53 12.70 15.11
CA LEU A 574 7.52 13.94 14.34
C LEU A 574 6.66 15.05 15.00
N ALA A 575 6.08 14.80 16.17
CA ALA A 575 5.26 15.80 16.87
C ALA A 575 6.08 17.06 17.19
N GLY A 576 5.52 18.23 16.88
CA GLY A 576 6.15 19.54 17.11
C GLY A 576 7.10 20.01 16.00
N ARG A 577 7.29 19.25 14.92
CA ARG A 577 8.01 19.68 13.72
C ARG A 577 7.09 20.40 12.74
N ALA A 578 7.66 21.31 11.94
CA ALA A 578 6.90 22.01 10.88
C ALA A 578 6.44 21.05 9.77
N TYR A 579 7.32 20.13 9.36
CA TYR A 579 6.99 19.05 8.42
C TYR A 579 6.42 17.83 9.15
N ARG A 580 5.45 17.14 8.55
CA ARG A 580 4.89 15.93 9.12
C ARG A 580 4.19 15.06 8.07
N GLU A 581 4.96 14.09 7.57
CA GLU A 581 4.56 13.14 6.51
C GLU A 581 4.10 13.81 5.21
N PRO A 582 5.04 14.34 4.41
CA PRO A 582 4.72 14.78 3.07
C PRO A 582 4.42 13.57 2.18
N ARG A 583 3.40 13.71 1.33
CA ARG A 583 2.91 12.65 0.44
C ARG A 583 2.82 13.15 -1.01
N TRP A 584 1.65 13.10 -1.63
CA TRP A 584 1.46 13.50 -3.02
C TRP A 584 1.77 14.98 -3.21
N LEU A 585 2.44 15.25 -4.33
CA LEU A 585 2.75 16.60 -4.80
C LEU A 585 1.81 16.94 -5.93
N PHE A 586 1.58 18.23 -6.13
CA PHE A 586 0.84 18.72 -7.28
C PHE A 586 1.45 20.04 -7.74
N THR A 587 1.49 20.28 -9.04
CA THR A 587 2.06 21.50 -9.61
C THR A 587 1.03 22.18 -10.51
N ALA A 588 1.03 23.50 -10.53
CA ALA A 588 0.28 24.36 -11.44
C ALA A 588 0.78 25.81 -11.27
N ASP A 589 0.48 26.69 -12.22
CA ASP A 589 0.66 28.13 -12.04
C ASP A 589 -0.56 28.69 -11.29
N PHE A 590 -0.50 28.74 -9.95
CA PHE A 590 -1.65 29.06 -9.11
C PHE A 590 -1.91 30.58 -9.03
N ASP A 591 -0.89 31.42 -9.24
CA ASP A 591 -1.00 32.87 -9.19
C ASP A 591 -0.94 33.55 -10.58
N ASN A 592 -0.91 32.75 -11.64
CA ASN A 592 -0.95 33.18 -13.04
C ASN A 592 0.20 34.13 -13.40
N ASP A 593 1.38 33.87 -12.82
CA ASP A 593 2.60 34.65 -13.07
C ASP A 593 3.46 34.08 -14.23
N GLY A 594 3.03 32.95 -14.79
CA GLY A 594 3.69 32.24 -15.88
C GLY A 594 4.72 31.22 -15.41
N TRP A 595 4.90 31.00 -14.11
CA TRP A 595 5.75 29.98 -13.53
C TRP A 595 4.94 28.90 -12.82
N LEU A 596 5.41 27.67 -12.89
CA LEU A 596 4.80 26.58 -12.13
C LEU A 596 5.14 26.66 -10.64
N ASP A 597 4.11 26.58 -9.81
CA ASP A 597 4.15 26.49 -8.35
C ASP A 597 4.01 25.05 -7.88
N LEU A 598 4.43 24.77 -6.65
CA LEU A 598 4.40 23.42 -6.07
C LEU A 598 3.52 23.36 -4.81
N TYR A 599 2.42 22.61 -4.87
CA TYR A 599 1.69 22.17 -3.70
C TYR A 599 2.39 20.96 -3.04
N VAL A 600 2.62 21.07 -1.73
CA VAL A 600 3.26 20.05 -0.89
C VAL A 600 2.32 19.69 0.25
N SER A 601 1.77 18.47 0.21
CA SER A 601 0.93 17.92 1.26
C SER A 601 1.70 17.64 2.56
N GLN A 602 1.01 17.65 3.71
CA GLN A 602 1.52 17.15 4.99
C GLN A 602 0.37 16.47 5.75
N VAL A 603 0.40 15.15 5.87
CA VAL A 603 -0.72 14.39 6.45
C VAL A 603 -1.00 14.70 7.92
N PHE A 604 0.03 15.09 8.68
CA PHE A 604 -0.13 15.39 10.11
C PHE A 604 0.24 16.82 10.48
N GLY A 605 0.43 17.69 9.48
CA GLY A 605 0.81 19.10 9.59
C GLY A 605 0.02 19.99 8.62
N PRO A 606 0.38 21.28 8.49
CA PRO A 606 -0.21 22.12 7.46
C PRO A 606 0.42 21.83 6.09
N SER A 607 -0.36 21.94 5.02
CA SER A 607 0.17 21.86 3.65
C SER A 607 0.77 23.20 3.22
N TYR A 608 1.56 23.18 2.15
CA TYR A 608 2.24 24.36 1.60
C TYR A 608 2.01 24.52 0.11
N ILE A 609 1.98 25.76 -0.36
CA ILE A 609 2.27 26.11 -1.75
C ILE A 609 3.64 26.79 -1.76
N LEU A 610 4.59 26.28 -2.54
CA LEU A 610 5.87 26.93 -2.80
C LEU A 610 5.77 27.67 -4.13
N TRP A 611 5.91 28.99 -4.09
CA TRP A 611 5.77 29.85 -5.27
C TRP A 611 6.99 29.71 -6.19
N GLY A 612 6.73 29.41 -7.45
CA GLY A 612 7.69 29.25 -8.53
C GLY A 612 8.37 30.55 -8.91
N GLY A 613 9.26 30.52 -9.90
CA GLY A 613 9.93 31.72 -10.40
C GLY A 613 11.40 31.51 -10.76
N PRO A 614 12.09 32.56 -11.22
CA PRO A 614 13.48 32.47 -11.69
C PRO A 614 14.48 31.97 -10.64
N GLU A 615 14.18 32.17 -9.35
CA GLU A 615 15.00 31.71 -8.23
C GLU A 615 14.70 30.26 -7.81
N GLY A 616 13.64 29.65 -8.38
CA GLY A 616 13.10 28.35 -8.02
C GLY A 616 12.29 28.37 -6.71
N PHE A 617 11.99 27.16 -6.23
CA PHE A 617 11.19 26.95 -5.02
C PHE A 617 11.98 27.22 -3.73
N SER A 618 11.28 27.73 -2.71
CA SER A 618 11.83 27.95 -1.37
C SER A 618 10.73 27.97 -0.31
N MET A 619 11.00 27.44 0.88
CA MET A 619 10.08 27.57 2.03
C MET A 619 9.85 29.03 2.44
N ASN A 620 10.77 29.95 2.14
CA ASN A 620 10.60 31.38 2.42
C ASN A 620 9.61 32.06 1.46
N ARG A 621 9.36 31.45 0.29
CA ARG A 621 8.39 31.89 -0.71
C ARG A 621 7.23 30.90 -0.71
N SER A 622 6.54 30.79 0.41
CA SER A 622 5.44 29.83 0.56
C SER A 622 4.19 30.42 1.19
N THR A 623 3.05 29.80 0.86
CA THR A 623 1.78 30.00 1.53
C THR A 623 1.42 28.73 2.31
N VAL A 624 0.98 28.89 3.55
CA VAL A 624 0.55 27.79 4.41
C VAL A 624 -0.95 27.59 4.26
N LEU A 625 -1.38 26.35 4.04
CA LEU A 625 -2.77 25.95 3.97
C LEU A 625 -3.14 25.06 5.17
N ASN A 626 -4.16 25.48 5.92
CA ASN A 626 -4.65 24.79 7.11
C ASN A 626 -5.79 23.83 6.75
N CYS A 627 -5.47 22.82 5.97
CA CYS A 627 -6.31 21.64 5.78
C CYS A 627 -5.98 20.60 6.87
N ASP A 628 -7.01 20.04 7.51
CA ASP A 628 -6.81 18.93 8.44
C ASP A 628 -6.46 17.67 7.63
N GLY A 629 -5.19 17.27 7.70
CA GLY A 629 -4.68 16.07 7.05
C GLY A 629 -4.52 16.16 5.54
N GLY A 630 -4.07 17.29 4.98
CA GLY A 630 -3.86 17.39 3.52
C GLY A 630 -2.99 16.26 2.98
N ILE A 631 -3.51 15.46 2.05
CA ILE A 631 -2.85 14.26 1.53
C ILE A 631 -2.58 14.31 0.02
N CYS A 632 -3.51 14.84 -0.76
CA CYS A 632 -3.41 15.02 -2.21
C CYS A 632 -4.05 16.34 -2.64
N ALA A 633 -3.84 16.74 -3.90
CA ALA A 633 -4.53 17.89 -4.47
C ALA A 633 -4.75 17.74 -5.98
N GLN A 634 -5.72 18.51 -6.48
CA GLN A 634 -5.97 18.77 -7.89
C GLN A 634 -6.41 20.24 -8.04
N ALA A 635 -6.34 20.79 -9.24
CA ALA A 635 -6.85 22.13 -9.55
C ALA A 635 -7.66 22.17 -10.84
N ALA A 636 -8.63 23.09 -10.86
CA ALA A 636 -9.43 23.48 -12.02
C ALA A 636 -10.17 24.80 -11.74
N ASP A 637 -10.69 25.46 -12.76
CA ASP A 637 -11.56 26.64 -12.59
C ASP A 637 -13.01 26.18 -12.40
N LEU A 638 -13.35 25.79 -11.17
CA LEU A 638 -14.65 25.20 -10.84
C LEU A 638 -15.81 26.21 -10.88
N ASN A 639 -15.50 27.51 -10.91
CA ASN A 639 -16.50 28.57 -10.89
C ASN A 639 -16.48 29.50 -12.13
N GLY A 640 -15.56 29.26 -13.07
CA GLY A 640 -15.47 29.97 -14.35
C GLY A 640 -14.91 31.39 -14.24
N ASN A 641 -14.11 31.70 -13.22
CA ASN A 641 -13.56 33.04 -13.01
C ASN A 641 -12.20 33.29 -13.68
N GLY A 642 -11.64 32.28 -14.35
CA GLY A 642 -10.34 32.32 -15.01
C GLY A 642 -9.14 32.08 -14.09
N TRP A 643 -9.34 31.64 -12.85
CA TRP A 643 -8.30 31.27 -11.89
C TRP A 643 -8.48 29.82 -11.46
N LEU A 644 -7.35 29.14 -11.19
CA LEU A 644 -7.37 27.80 -10.62
C LEU A 644 -7.90 27.84 -9.19
N ASP A 645 -8.95 27.05 -8.93
CA ASP A 645 -9.35 26.64 -7.59
C ASP A 645 -8.51 25.42 -7.19
N LEU A 646 -8.06 25.37 -5.94
CA LEU A 646 -7.25 24.26 -5.41
C LEU A 646 -8.13 23.35 -4.55
N ILE A 647 -8.25 22.09 -4.95
CA ILE A 647 -9.02 21.05 -4.27
C ILE A 647 -8.04 20.15 -3.53
N VAL A 648 -8.17 20.05 -2.21
CA VAL A 648 -7.28 19.29 -1.32
C VAL A 648 -8.03 18.14 -0.66
N GLY A 649 -7.53 16.92 -0.84
CA GLY A 649 -8.01 15.75 -0.12
C GLY A 649 -7.47 15.71 1.31
N GLY A 650 -8.31 15.37 2.28
CA GLY A 650 -7.93 15.23 3.68
C GLY A 650 -7.76 13.78 4.11
N TYR A 651 -6.95 13.58 5.15
CA TYR A 651 -6.75 12.36 5.91
C TYR A 651 -7.65 12.36 7.15
N LEU A 652 -7.58 11.29 7.96
CA LEU A 652 -8.32 11.21 9.23
C LEU A 652 -7.94 12.35 10.19
N SER A 653 -8.96 13.03 10.70
CA SER A 653 -8.86 14.10 11.71
C SER A 653 -8.68 13.52 13.12
N MET A 654 -7.57 12.81 13.33
CA MET A 654 -7.28 12.05 14.55
C MET A 654 -7.30 12.93 15.81
N GLY A 655 -8.00 12.46 16.86
CA GLY A 655 -8.01 13.09 18.19
C GLY A 655 -8.78 14.41 18.29
N LYS A 656 -9.43 14.86 17.22
CA LYS A 656 -10.25 16.09 17.20
C LYS A 656 -11.73 15.77 17.30
N LYS A 657 -12.50 16.64 17.95
CA LYS A 657 -13.97 16.57 17.96
C LYS A 657 -14.50 17.25 16.70
N VAL A 658 -14.53 16.48 15.61
CA VAL A 658 -15.03 16.92 14.29
C VAL A 658 -16.36 16.25 13.96
N ALA A 659 -17.12 16.83 13.02
CA ALA A 659 -18.42 16.31 12.61
C ALA A 659 -18.31 15.10 11.67
N ASN A 660 -17.25 15.06 10.85
CA ASN A 660 -16.90 13.94 9.98
C ASN A 660 -15.43 13.58 10.21
N GLU A 661 -15.06 12.34 9.95
CA GLU A 661 -13.72 11.81 10.20
C GLU A 661 -12.66 12.40 9.26
N SER A 662 -13.07 12.88 8.09
CA SER A 662 -12.21 13.55 7.10
C SER A 662 -13.03 14.48 6.20
N TYR A 663 -12.32 15.27 5.38
CA TYR A 663 -12.90 16.30 4.53
C TYR A 663 -12.11 16.49 3.23
N VAL A 664 -12.79 17.00 2.20
CA VAL A 664 -12.18 17.67 1.04
C VAL A 664 -12.32 19.18 1.22
N TYR A 665 -11.29 19.93 0.87
CA TYR A 665 -11.26 21.39 0.94
C TYR A 665 -11.16 21.98 -0.46
N ILE A 666 -12.01 22.94 -0.79
CA ILE A 666 -11.90 23.73 -2.04
C ILE A 666 -11.46 25.13 -1.65
N TYR A 667 -10.24 25.51 -2.01
CA TYR A 667 -9.73 26.86 -1.86
C TYR A 667 -10.00 27.63 -3.15
N TRP A 668 -10.86 28.66 -3.06
CA TRP A 668 -11.33 29.39 -4.24
C TRP A 668 -10.27 30.39 -4.72
N GLY A 669 -9.79 30.18 -5.95
CA GLY A 669 -8.78 30.98 -6.63
C GLY A 669 -9.23 32.39 -6.99
N GLY A 670 -8.28 33.26 -7.24
CA GLY A 670 -8.54 34.65 -7.63
C GLY A 670 -7.32 35.56 -7.47
N PRO A 671 -7.42 36.82 -7.88
CA PRO A 671 -6.30 37.78 -7.85
C PRO A 671 -5.82 38.14 -6.44
N GLU A 672 -6.58 37.79 -5.40
CA GLU A 672 -6.18 37.96 -3.99
C GLU A 672 -5.45 36.74 -3.42
N GLY A 673 -5.27 35.67 -4.22
CA GLY A 673 -4.69 34.39 -3.80
C GLY A 673 -5.64 33.54 -2.95
N PHE A 674 -5.14 32.38 -2.49
CA PHE A 674 -5.89 31.46 -1.63
C PHE A 674 -5.99 31.96 -0.19
N ARG A 675 -7.19 31.81 0.41
CA ARG A 675 -7.49 32.30 1.76
C ARG A 675 -8.32 31.31 2.56
N GLU A 676 -8.05 31.20 3.86
CA GLU A 676 -8.76 30.30 4.78
C GLU A 676 -10.24 30.65 4.99
N ASP A 677 -10.59 31.93 4.87
CA ASP A 677 -11.98 32.42 4.96
C ASP A 677 -12.76 32.26 3.65
N ARG A 678 -12.07 31.89 2.56
CA ARG A 678 -12.64 31.70 1.22
C ARG A 678 -12.43 30.25 0.77
N ARG A 679 -12.96 29.31 1.55
CA ARG A 679 -12.93 27.88 1.23
C ARG A 679 -14.26 27.18 1.48
N THR A 680 -14.52 26.12 0.71
CA THR A 680 -15.60 25.17 0.95
C THR A 680 -15.03 23.90 1.57
N GLN A 681 -15.79 23.26 2.47
CA GLN A 681 -15.41 22.01 3.12
C GLN A 681 -16.50 20.95 2.89
N LEU A 682 -16.12 19.80 2.33
CA LEU A 682 -17.02 18.72 1.96
C LEU A 682 -16.68 17.46 2.78
N PRO A 683 -17.67 16.70 3.30
CA PRO A 683 -17.41 15.44 4.01
C PRO A 683 -16.66 14.41 3.14
N ALA A 684 -15.73 13.66 3.72
CA ALA A 684 -15.04 12.58 3.02
C ALA A 684 -14.59 11.47 3.98
N HIS A 685 -14.14 10.34 3.42
CA HIS A 685 -13.53 9.24 4.18
C HIS A 685 -12.09 9.01 3.72
N THR A 686 -11.17 9.89 4.14
CA THR A 686 -9.76 9.87 3.74
C THR A 686 -9.63 9.90 2.21
N ALA A 687 -9.69 11.10 1.66
CA ALA A 687 -9.66 11.35 0.21
C ALA A 687 -8.22 11.28 -0.30
N ASN A 688 -7.72 10.08 -0.60
CA ASN A 688 -6.35 9.86 -1.08
C ASN A 688 -6.12 10.36 -2.52
N SER A 689 -7.17 10.41 -3.33
CA SER A 689 -7.15 10.93 -4.70
C SER A 689 -8.48 11.60 -5.05
N ILE A 690 -8.38 12.60 -5.92
CA ILE A 690 -9.47 13.43 -6.42
C ILE A 690 -9.30 13.55 -7.93
N THR A 691 -10.41 13.47 -8.64
CA THR A 691 -10.45 13.68 -10.09
C THR A 691 -11.60 14.62 -10.44
N ILE A 692 -11.35 15.51 -11.40
CA ILE A 692 -12.30 16.55 -11.80
C ILE A 692 -12.69 16.34 -13.26
N ALA A 693 -13.98 16.25 -13.54
CA ALA A 693 -14.53 16.16 -14.89
C ALA A 693 -16.02 16.51 -14.89
N ASP A 694 -16.58 16.87 -16.05
CA ASP A 694 -18.03 17.00 -16.24
C ASP A 694 -18.64 15.61 -16.53
N PHE A 695 -19.06 14.90 -15.48
CA PHE A 695 -19.52 13.52 -15.59
C PHE A 695 -20.96 13.43 -16.12
N ASN A 696 -21.76 14.48 -15.94
CA ASN A 696 -23.18 14.50 -16.32
C ASN A 696 -23.47 15.30 -17.61
N ARG A 697 -22.45 15.95 -18.18
CA ARG A 697 -22.47 16.74 -19.42
C ARG A 697 -23.32 18.00 -19.34
N ASP A 698 -23.41 18.62 -18.16
CA ASP A 698 -24.14 19.86 -17.97
C ASP A 698 -23.28 21.12 -18.24
N GLY A 699 -21.99 20.93 -18.52
CA GLY A 699 -21.01 21.98 -18.77
C GLY A 699 -20.38 22.56 -17.50
N ILE A 700 -20.62 21.97 -16.34
CA ILE A 700 -20.02 22.30 -15.05
C ILE A 700 -19.13 21.13 -14.64
N LEU A 701 -17.96 21.43 -14.10
CA LEU A 701 -17.08 20.39 -13.58
C LEU A 701 -17.66 19.79 -12.29
N ASP A 702 -17.52 18.48 -12.14
CA ASP A 702 -17.85 17.71 -10.95
C ASP A 702 -16.57 17.21 -10.26
N ILE A 703 -16.69 16.77 -9.01
CA ILE A 703 -15.54 16.27 -8.23
C ILE A 703 -15.81 14.83 -7.79
N PHE A 704 -15.03 13.88 -8.31
CA PHE A 704 -14.95 12.53 -7.76
C PHE A 704 -13.92 12.49 -6.63
N VAL A 705 -14.30 11.88 -5.51
CA VAL A 705 -13.51 11.79 -4.29
C VAL A 705 -13.43 10.33 -3.85
N THR A 706 -12.22 9.78 -3.88
CA THR A 706 -11.95 8.44 -3.36
C THR A 706 -12.19 8.35 -1.85
N SER A 707 -12.40 7.14 -1.34
CA SER A 707 -12.61 6.88 0.08
C SER A 707 -11.75 5.71 0.54
N TYR A 708 -10.60 6.06 1.12
CA TYR A 708 -9.57 5.10 1.50
C TYR A 708 -9.88 4.37 2.81
N ASN A 709 -10.44 5.08 3.80
CA ASN A 709 -10.97 4.49 5.04
C ASN A 709 -11.79 5.51 5.85
N SER A 710 -12.73 5.00 6.65
CA SER A 710 -13.51 5.76 7.64
C SER A 710 -12.86 5.74 9.04
N GLY A 711 -11.58 5.36 9.15
CA GLY A 711 -10.95 5.01 10.42
C GLY A 711 -11.51 3.73 11.06
N ARG A 712 -12.60 3.15 10.53
CA ARG A 712 -13.15 1.87 10.97
C ARG A 712 -13.34 0.84 9.89
N GLU A 713 -13.73 1.26 8.70
CA GLU A 713 -14.01 0.39 7.57
C GLU A 713 -13.20 0.84 6.36
N ARG A 714 -12.98 -0.09 5.44
CA ARG A 714 -12.19 0.13 4.22
C ARG A 714 -12.98 -0.20 2.95
N ASP A 715 -13.96 -1.09 3.02
CA ASP A 715 -14.93 -1.34 1.95
C ASP A 715 -16.10 -0.36 2.10
N ILE A 716 -15.97 0.82 1.50
CA ILE A 716 -16.86 1.96 1.73
C ILE A 716 -17.13 2.76 0.45
N ASP A 717 -18.21 3.54 0.49
CA ASP A 717 -18.64 4.40 -0.60
C ASP A 717 -17.68 5.57 -0.82
N ALA A 718 -17.22 5.73 -2.06
CA ALA A 718 -16.64 6.96 -2.61
C ALA A 718 -17.76 7.96 -3.00
N TYR A 719 -17.40 9.23 -3.20
CA TYR A 719 -18.35 10.31 -3.46
C TYR A 719 -18.16 10.95 -4.84
N ILE A 720 -19.26 11.26 -5.52
CA ILE A 720 -19.28 12.27 -6.59
C ILE A 720 -20.04 13.48 -6.06
N TYR A 721 -19.37 14.64 -6.05
CA TYR A 721 -19.98 15.93 -5.77
C TYR A 721 -20.34 16.62 -7.08
N TRP A 722 -21.64 16.78 -7.32
CA TRP A 722 -22.17 17.37 -8.55
C TRP A 722 -22.08 18.89 -8.49
N GLY A 723 -21.30 19.48 -9.39
CA GLY A 723 -21.14 20.92 -9.50
C GLY A 723 -22.50 21.59 -9.75
N GLN A 724 -22.75 22.72 -9.10
CA GLN A 724 -23.95 23.51 -9.31
C GLN A 724 -23.59 24.89 -9.87
N PRO A 725 -24.49 25.54 -10.64
CA PRO A 725 -24.25 26.86 -11.22
C PRO A 725 -23.74 27.88 -10.19
N GLY A 726 -22.67 28.60 -10.55
CA GLY A 726 -22.03 29.58 -9.68
C GLY A 726 -20.97 29.01 -8.73
N GLY A 727 -20.44 27.81 -9.01
CA GLY A 727 -19.37 27.19 -8.22
C GLY A 727 -19.85 26.67 -6.87
N VAL A 728 -21.04 26.08 -6.81
CA VAL A 728 -21.62 25.58 -5.56
C VAL A 728 -21.44 24.06 -5.45
N TYR A 729 -20.82 23.61 -4.36
CA TYR A 729 -20.62 22.20 -4.03
C TYR A 729 -21.09 21.96 -2.59
N SER A 730 -21.88 20.90 -2.39
CA SER A 730 -22.44 20.55 -1.07
C SER A 730 -22.69 19.05 -0.94
N ALA A 731 -22.72 18.60 0.31
CA ALA A 731 -23.22 17.29 0.71
C ALA A 731 -24.64 16.98 0.20
N ASP A 732 -25.46 18.01 -0.08
CA ASP A 732 -26.83 17.84 -0.60
C ASP A 732 -26.87 17.45 -2.09
N TYR A 733 -25.80 17.72 -2.83
CA TYR A 733 -25.67 17.46 -4.27
C TYR A 733 -24.57 16.42 -4.51
N ARG A 734 -24.71 15.24 -3.89
CA ARG A 734 -23.75 14.16 -4.06
C ARG A 734 -24.40 12.81 -4.33
N SER A 735 -23.66 11.95 -5.00
CA SER A 735 -23.95 10.52 -5.16
C SER A 735 -22.84 9.68 -4.55
N THR A 736 -23.13 8.41 -4.26
CA THR A 736 -22.14 7.44 -3.78
C THR A 736 -21.87 6.36 -4.81
N ILE A 737 -20.64 5.85 -4.80
CA ILE A 737 -20.21 4.67 -5.53
C ILE A 737 -19.50 3.77 -4.55
N PHE A 738 -19.99 2.54 -4.34
CA PHE A 738 -19.30 1.59 -3.48
C PHE A 738 -17.93 1.23 -4.06
N THR A 739 -16.90 1.32 -3.24
CA THR A 739 -15.52 1.02 -3.62
C THR A 739 -14.82 0.21 -2.53
N HIS A 740 -13.63 -0.27 -2.84
CA HIS A 740 -12.83 -1.12 -1.96
C HIS A 740 -11.56 -0.38 -1.55
N SER A 741 -11.71 0.53 -0.59
CA SER A 741 -10.64 1.42 -0.11
C SER A 741 -10.00 2.17 -1.28
N SER A 742 -10.82 2.91 -2.03
CA SER A 742 -10.33 3.61 -3.21
C SER A 742 -9.24 4.63 -2.86
N CYS A 743 -8.21 4.71 -3.68
CA CYS A 743 -6.99 5.48 -3.39
C CYS A 743 -6.41 6.25 -4.59
N GLY A 744 -6.83 5.91 -5.80
CA GLY A 744 -6.43 6.57 -7.04
C GLY A 744 -7.62 6.64 -8.00
N SER A 745 -7.67 7.67 -8.83
CA SER A 745 -8.69 7.81 -9.87
C SER A 745 -8.19 8.53 -11.11
N MET A 746 -8.86 8.29 -12.24
CA MET A 746 -8.68 9.01 -13.49
C MET A 746 -10.01 9.05 -14.26
N ALA A 747 -10.37 10.21 -14.81
CA ALA A 747 -11.62 10.39 -15.53
C ALA A 747 -11.34 10.80 -16.98
N ILE A 748 -11.89 10.02 -17.89
CA ILE A 748 -11.70 10.19 -19.33
C ILE A 748 -12.79 9.38 -20.04
N ASP A 749 -13.23 9.79 -21.22
CA ASP A 749 -14.13 9.00 -22.07
C ASP A 749 -13.34 7.87 -22.76
N PHE A 750 -13.06 6.78 -22.04
CA PHE A 750 -12.16 5.71 -22.49
C PHE A 750 -12.70 5.00 -23.73
N ASN A 751 -14.02 4.92 -23.90
CA ASN A 751 -14.68 4.23 -25.00
C ASN A 751 -15.14 5.15 -26.15
N GLU A 752 -14.95 6.46 -26.00
CA GLU A 752 -15.30 7.51 -26.97
C GLU A 752 -16.81 7.57 -27.29
N ASP A 753 -17.67 7.27 -26.31
CA ASP A 753 -19.14 7.33 -26.46
C ASP A 753 -19.73 8.72 -26.13
N GLY A 754 -18.88 9.64 -25.70
CA GLY A 754 -19.20 11.00 -25.34
C GLY A 754 -19.58 11.19 -23.86
N TRP A 755 -19.45 10.16 -23.02
CA TRP A 755 -19.58 10.26 -21.56
C TRP A 755 -18.23 10.02 -20.89
N VAL A 756 -17.91 10.84 -19.88
CA VAL A 756 -16.67 10.65 -19.13
C VAL A 756 -16.79 9.42 -18.25
N ASP A 757 -15.93 8.43 -18.48
CA ASP A 757 -15.79 7.22 -17.66
C ASP A 757 -14.84 7.46 -16.48
N LEU A 758 -14.76 6.49 -15.57
CA LEU A 758 -13.95 6.61 -14.36
C LEU A 758 -13.15 5.33 -14.08
N ALA A 759 -11.82 5.45 -14.08
CA ALA A 759 -10.93 4.45 -13.54
C ALA A 759 -10.70 4.69 -12.04
N ILE A 760 -10.74 3.63 -11.23
CA ILE A 760 -10.63 3.66 -9.77
C ILE A 760 -9.65 2.59 -9.31
N ALA A 761 -8.58 3.01 -8.65
CA ALA A 761 -7.66 2.13 -7.95
C ALA A 761 -8.24 1.75 -6.57
N ASN A 762 -8.41 0.45 -6.33
CA ASN A 762 -8.87 -0.08 -5.06
C ASN A 762 -7.71 -0.69 -4.28
N HIS A 763 -7.40 -0.14 -3.12
CA HIS A 763 -6.26 -0.58 -2.33
C HIS A 763 -6.51 -1.90 -1.58
N LYS A 764 -7.74 -2.17 -1.15
CA LYS A 764 -8.05 -3.35 -0.35
C LYS A 764 -9.49 -3.79 -0.56
N THR A 765 -9.67 -4.98 -1.12
CA THR A 765 -10.96 -5.61 -1.44
C THR A 765 -11.31 -6.65 -0.39
N ASN A 766 -12.37 -6.42 0.40
CA ASN A 766 -12.85 -7.32 1.45
C ASN A 766 -11.74 -7.79 2.40
N GLY A 767 -10.89 -6.85 2.81
CA GLY A 767 -9.77 -7.19 3.67
C GLY A 767 -8.54 -7.78 2.96
N ASN A 768 -8.50 -7.83 1.62
CA ASN A 768 -7.34 -8.31 0.83
C ASN A 768 -6.74 -7.24 -0.10
N HIS A 769 -5.43 -6.99 -0.07
CA HIS A 769 -4.77 -6.07 -1.02
C HIS A 769 -4.75 -6.63 -2.44
N CYS A 770 -4.66 -7.95 -2.61
CA CYS A 770 -4.82 -8.59 -3.91
C CYS A 770 -6.30 -8.65 -4.27
N GLY A 771 -6.70 -7.89 -5.30
CA GLY A 771 -8.10 -7.75 -5.68
C GLY A 771 -8.24 -7.14 -7.07
N TYR A 772 -9.24 -6.28 -7.24
CA TYR A 772 -9.56 -5.66 -8.53
C TYR A 772 -9.73 -4.16 -8.39
N SER A 773 -9.08 -3.42 -9.29
CA SER A 773 -9.39 -2.03 -9.60
C SER A 773 -10.36 -1.97 -10.78
N TYR A 774 -11.08 -0.86 -10.93
CA TYR A 774 -12.25 -0.78 -11.82
C TYR A 774 -12.09 0.29 -12.90
N VAL A 775 -12.58 -0.01 -14.09
CA VAL A 775 -12.99 1.01 -15.07
C VAL A 775 -14.51 0.99 -15.11
N MET A 776 -15.15 2.04 -14.61
CA MET A 776 -16.59 2.20 -14.60
C MET A 776 -17.03 2.97 -15.84
N TRP A 777 -17.83 2.31 -16.67
CA TRP A 777 -18.33 2.88 -17.92
C TRP A 777 -19.56 3.73 -17.64
N ASN A 778 -19.48 5.03 -17.91
CA ASN A 778 -20.57 5.99 -17.76
C ASN A 778 -21.51 5.93 -18.96
N GLY A 779 -22.58 6.74 -18.94
CA GLY A 779 -23.56 6.78 -20.00
C GLY A 779 -24.79 7.59 -19.62
N PRO A 780 -25.85 7.57 -20.45
CA PRO A 780 -27.06 8.37 -20.21
C PRO A 780 -27.77 8.09 -18.88
N ASP A 781 -27.62 6.89 -18.34
CA ASP A 781 -28.21 6.47 -17.05
C ASP A 781 -27.26 6.68 -15.85
N GLY A 782 -26.06 7.26 -16.08
CA GLY A 782 -25.01 7.45 -15.07
C GLY A 782 -24.17 6.18 -14.82
N PHE A 783 -23.33 6.23 -13.78
CA PHE A 783 -22.48 5.12 -13.35
C PHE A 783 -23.27 3.95 -12.77
N SER A 784 -22.80 2.72 -13.02
CA SER A 784 -23.38 1.48 -12.46
C SER A 784 -22.29 0.44 -12.16
N GLN A 785 -22.42 -0.26 -11.04
CA GLN A 785 -21.55 -1.42 -10.71
C GLN A 785 -21.75 -2.62 -11.65
N GLU A 786 -22.84 -2.66 -12.42
CA GLU A 786 -23.05 -3.69 -13.43
C GLU A 786 -22.31 -3.38 -14.75
N ARG A 787 -21.89 -2.12 -14.95
CA ARG A 787 -21.16 -1.67 -16.13
C ARG A 787 -19.73 -1.27 -15.78
N MET A 788 -18.91 -2.25 -15.42
CA MET A 788 -17.49 -2.03 -15.14
C MET A 788 -16.62 -3.14 -15.71
N THR A 789 -15.41 -2.78 -16.11
CA THR A 789 -14.31 -3.72 -16.32
C THR A 789 -13.50 -3.84 -15.04
N LYS A 790 -13.25 -5.07 -14.59
CA LYS A 790 -12.42 -5.36 -13.41
C LYS A 790 -11.02 -5.74 -13.88
N LEU A 791 -10.02 -5.05 -13.34
CA LEU A 791 -8.61 -5.26 -13.68
C LEU A 791 -7.87 -5.71 -12.42
N PRO A 792 -7.17 -6.87 -12.43
CA PRO A 792 -6.42 -7.34 -11.27
C PRO A 792 -5.37 -6.32 -10.79
N THR A 793 -5.33 -6.04 -9.49
CA THR A 793 -4.35 -5.14 -8.88
C THR A 793 -3.90 -5.65 -7.53
N MET A 794 -2.73 -5.20 -7.08
CA MET A 794 -2.09 -5.61 -5.84
C MET A 794 -1.86 -4.38 -4.96
N GLY A 795 -2.89 -4.07 -4.16
CA GLY A 795 -2.93 -2.97 -3.20
C GLY A 795 -2.29 -1.69 -3.71
N PRO A 796 -2.78 -1.12 -4.81
CA PRO A 796 -2.27 0.15 -5.29
C PRO A 796 -2.50 1.25 -4.25
N HIS A 797 -1.59 2.22 -4.13
CA HIS A 797 -1.86 3.47 -3.40
C HIS A 797 -2.28 4.61 -4.33
N GLY A 798 -1.94 4.54 -5.61
CA GLY A 798 -2.14 5.64 -6.54
C GLY A 798 -2.23 5.20 -8.00
N MET A 799 -2.42 6.20 -8.84
CA MET A 799 -2.40 6.13 -10.30
C MET A 799 -1.47 7.25 -10.81
N MET A 800 -1.63 7.71 -12.06
CA MET A 800 -1.04 8.99 -12.45
C MET A 800 -1.67 10.14 -11.67
N SER A 801 -0.85 10.98 -11.04
CA SER A 801 -1.32 12.09 -10.18
C SER A 801 -1.82 13.33 -10.94
N VAL A 802 -2.07 13.22 -12.25
CA VAL A 802 -2.52 14.33 -13.10
C VAL A 802 -3.70 13.88 -13.96
N ASP A 803 -4.78 14.68 -13.92
CA ASP A 803 -5.96 14.46 -14.76
C ASP A 803 -5.63 14.80 -16.23
N PRO A 804 -6.14 14.02 -17.21
CA PRO A 804 -5.97 14.33 -18.62
C PRO A 804 -6.75 15.58 -19.03
N GLY A 805 -6.25 16.25 -20.07
CA GLY A 805 -6.86 17.47 -20.62
C GLY A 805 -6.41 18.76 -19.95
N ASN A 806 -6.98 19.87 -20.40
CA ASN A 806 -6.67 21.22 -19.95
C ASN A 806 -6.96 21.36 -18.45
N ILE A 807 -6.02 21.90 -17.68
CA ILE A 807 -6.18 22.01 -16.22
C ILE A 807 -7.37 22.88 -15.80
N MET A 808 -7.71 23.91 -16.58
CA MET A 808 -8.77 24.85 -16.22
C MET A 808 -10.17 24.23 -16.35
N ASP A 809 -10.41 23.53 -17.47
CA ASP A 809 -11.76 23.16 -17.90
C ASP A 809 -11.89 21.72 -18.42
N ARG A 810 -10.82 20.92 -18.32
CA ARG A 810 -10.71 19.54 -18.81
C ARG A 810 -10.95 19.37 -20.30
N ARG A 811 -10.94 20.46 -21.08
CA ARG A 811 -11.09 20.38 -22.54
C ARG A 811 -9.88 19.71 -23.19
N PRO A 812 -10.06 19.14 -24.39
CA PRO A 812 -9.00 18.45 -25.09
C PRO A 812 -7.93 19.36 -25.69
N GLU A 813 -8.01 20.69 -25.55
CA GLU A 813 -7.12 21.66 -26.23
C GLU A 813 -6.28 22.48 -25.25
N GLU A 814 -4.99 22.59 -25.55
CA GLU A 814 -4.02 23.46 -24.88
C GLU A 814 -3.61 24.59 -25.82
N PHE A 815 -3.29 25.77 -25.28
CA PHE A 815 -2.98 26.94 -26.11
C PHE A 815 -1.56 27.45 -25.92
N TYR A 816 -0.89 27.70 -27.05
CA TYR A 816 0.36 28.46 -27.12
C TYR A 816 0.10 29.78 -27.86
N ILE A 817 0.63 30.88 -27.33
CA ILE A 817 0.54 32.22 -27.92
C ILE A 817 1.97 32.70 -28.23
N SER A 818 2.21 33.08 -29.48
CA SER A 818 3.52 33.53 -29.94
C SER A 818 3.97 34.86 -29.32
N SER A 819 5.25 35.16 -29.46
CA SER A 819 5.78 36.52 -29.32
C SER A 819 5.06 37.51 -30.26
N GLU A 820 5.11 38.82 -29.97
CA GLU A 820 4.58 39.83 -30.89
C GLU A 820 5.51 40.06 -32.08
N PHE A 821 4.93 40.21 -33.28
CA PHE A 821 5.67 40.53 -34.50
C PHE A 821 5.14 41.77 -35.22
N GLU A 822 6.03 42.64 -35.66
CA GLU A 822 5.69 43.82 -36.46
C GLU A 822 5.91 43.54 -37.96
N LEU A 823 4.81 43.48 -38.70
CA LEU A 823 4.80 43.44 -40.15
C LEU A 823 5.33 44.75 -40.75
N PRO A 824 6.01 44.70 -41.90
CA PRO A 824 6.30 45.90 -42.68
C PRO A 824 5.00 46.66 -43.02
N HIS A 825 5.06 47.99 -42.95
CA HIS A 825 3.89 48.85 -43.17
C HIS A 825 3.21 48.58 -44.53
N GLY A 826 1.92 48.22 -44.47
CA GLY A 826 1.08 47.93 -45.65
C GLY A 826 0.95 46.44 -45.95
N ASP A 827 1.85 45.60 -45.44
CA ASP A 827 1.75 44.15 -45.63
C ASP A 827 0.59 43.56 -44.79
N LYS A 828 -0.01 42.49 -45.28
CA LYS A 828 -1.06 41.71 -44.63
C LYS A 828 -0.68 40.25 -44.56
N VAL A 829 -1.19 39.54 -43.55
CA VAL A 829 -1.03 38.09 -43.44
C VAL A 829 -1.81 37.40 -44.55
N SER A 830 -1.12 36.53 -45.30
CA SER A 830 -1.72 35.77 -46.41
C SER A 830 -1.92 34.29 -46.09
N ARG A 831 -1.15 33.72 -45.15
CA ARG A 831 -1.22 32.30 -44.76
C ARG A 831 -0.45 32.05 -43.46
N ILE A 832 -0.89 31.07 -42.68
CA ILE A 832 -0.10 30.44 -41.61
C ILE A 832 0.09 28.95 -41.91
N SER A 833 1.26 28.40 -41.61
CA SER A 833 1.61 26.99 -41.75
C SER A 833 2.57 26.54 -40.65
N TRP A 834 2.65 25.25 -40.39
CA TRP A 834 3.55 24.67 -39.40
C TRP A 834 4.10 23.31 -39.83
N ILE A 835 5.21 22.90 -39.22
CA ILE A 835 5.75 21.54 -39.31
C ILE A 835 5.42 20.86 -37.99
N ALA A 836 4.68 19.75 -38.06
CA ALA A 836 4.30 18.97 -36.88
C ALA A 836 4.34 17.48 -37.14
N GLU A 837 4.71 16.73 -36.10
CA GLU A 837 4.44 15.31 -35.95
C GLU A 837 3.13 15.17 -35.17
N LEU A 838 2.15 14.50 -35.79
CA LEU A 838 0.83 14.27 -35.19
C LEU A 838 0.73 12.80 -34.80
N GLN A 839 0.71 12.53 -33.50
CA GLN A 839 0.36 11.23 -32.95
C GLN A 839 -1.13 10.91 -33.24
N PRO A 840 -1.55 9.65 -33.15
CA PRO A 840 -2.95 9.27 -33.37
C PRO A 840 -3.92 10.12 -32.57
N LYS A 841 -5.04 10.50 -33.20
CA LYS A 841 -6.12 11.30 -32.59
C LYS A 841 -5.68 12.67 -32.04
N THR A 842 -4.59 13.23 -32.57
CA THR A 842 -4.12 14.59 -32.26
C THR A 842 -4.34 15.56 -33.42
N TRP A 843 -4.43 16.86 -33.12
CA TRP A 843 -4.52 17.92 -34.11
C TRP A 843 -3.83 19.20 -33.65
N VAL A 844 -3.48 20.05 -34.63
CA VAL A 844 -3.06 21.43 -34.43
C VAL A 844 -3.90 22.31 -35.32
N LYS A 845 -4.35 23.45 -34.79
CA LYS A 845 -5.03 24.50 -35.55
C LYS A 845 -4.56 25.87 -35.06
N ALA A 846 -4.66 26.90 -35.90
CA ALA A 846 -4.12 28.21 -35.57
C ALA A 846 -5.14 29.35 -35.70
N GLN A 847 -4.90 30.43 -34.97
CA GLN A 847 -5.58 31.72 -35.15
C GLN A 847 -4.57 32.84 -35.12
N ILE A 848 -4.93 33.98 -35.71
CA ILE A 848 -4.09 35.17 -35.77
C ILE A 848 -4.90 36.35 -35.24
N ARG A 849 -4.26 37.22 -34.46
CA ARG A 849 -4.81 38.54 -34.12
C ARG A 849 -3.90 39.62 -34.68
N THR A 850 -4.50 40.74 -35.07
CA THR A 850 -3.77 41.88 -35.62
C THR A 850 -4.22 43.18 -34.95
N ALA A 851 -3.32 44.14 -34.82
CA ALA A 851 -3.62 45.46 -34.29
C ALA A 851 -2.77 46.56 -34.94
N THR A 852 -3.22 47.81 -34.82
CA THR A 852 -2.46 48.98 -35.30
C THR A 852 -1.36 49.43 -34.34
N SER A 853 -1.31 48.88 -33.12
CA SER A 853 -0.23 49.11 -32.16
C SER A 853 0.02 47.84 -31.34
N ARG A 854 1.19 47.75 -30.71
CA ARG A 854 1.56 46.63 -29.85
C ARG A 854 0.59 46.47 -28.68
N GLU A 855 0.21 47.57 -28.02
CA GLU A 855 -0.73 47.55 -26.89
C GLU A 855 -2.14 47.11 -27.32
N GLY A 856 -2.51 47.42 -28.56
CA GLY A 856 -3.80 47.02 -29.13
C GLY A 856 -3.93 45.51 -29.34
N LEU A 857 -2.81 44.77 -29.49
CA LEU A 857 -2.84 43.31 -29.67
C LEU A 857 -3.49 42.58 -28.50
N VAL A 858 -3.25 43.04 -27.26
CA VAL A 858 -3.76 42.37 -26.05
C VAL A 858 -5.29 42.26 -26.06
N GLN A 859 -5.96 43.28 -26.60
CA GLN A 859 -7.42 43.37 -26.70
C GLN A 859 -7.95 42.95 -28.08
N ALA A 860 -7.08 42.64 -29.03
CA ALA A 860 -7.48 42.25 -30.38
C ALA A 860 -8.06 40.83 -30.39
N ASN A 861 -9.12 40.66 -31.15
CA ASN A 861 -9.81 39.38 -31.27
C ASN A 861 -8.96 38.40 -32.08
N TRP A 862 -8.96 37.13 -31.67
CA TRP A 862 -8.37 36.05 -32.44
C TRP A 862 -9.22 35.74 -33.67
N GLN A 863 -8.62 35.52 -34.83
CA GLN A 863 -9.33 35.32 -36.09
C GLN A 863 -8.78 34.12 -36.86
N GLY A 864 -9.66 33.36 -37.50
CA GLY A 864 -9.30 32.35 -38.48
C GLY A 864 -9.23 32.89 -39.92
N PRO A 865 -9.23 32.01 -40.95
CA PRO A 865 -8.99 32.38 -42.35
C PRO A 865 -10.03 33.33 -42.94
N ASN A 866 -11.22 33.39 -42.38
CA ASN A 866 -12.32 34.24 -42.83
C ASN A 866 -12.48 35.54 -42.01
N GLY A 867 -11.57 35.83 -41.07
CA GLY A 867 -11.65 37.00 -40.19
C GLY A 867 -12.62 36.86 -39.01
N MET A 868 -13.27 35.70 -38.83
CA MET A 868 -14.19 35.43 -37.72
C MET A 868 -13.47 34.77 -36.53
N GLU A 869 -13.99 35.00 -35.33
CA GLU A 869 -13.42 34.51 -34.06
C GLU A 869 -13.64 33.02 -33.79
N ASP A 870 -14.69 32.46 -34.36
CA ASP A 870 -15.09 31.07 -34.22
C ASP A 870 -14.40 30.15 -35.25
N SER A 871 -13.64 30.71 -36.20
CA SER A 871 -12.95 29.95 -37.24
C SER A 871 -11.45 29.79 -36.93
N TRP A 872 -10.86 28.71 -37.43
CA TRP A 872 -9.45 28.38 -37.24
C TRP A 872 -8.79 28.10 -38.58
N PHE A 873 -7.49 28.39 -38.68
CA PHE A 873 -6.66 28.01 -39.80
C PHE A 873 -6.28 26.54 -39.71
N ASP A 874 -6.45 25.82 -40.82
CA ASP A 874 -5.75 24.57 -41.11
C ASP A 874 -4.31 24.83 -41.56
N ASN A 875 -3.46 23.80 -41.52
CA ASN A 875 -2.04 23.94 -41.87
C ASN A 875 -1.87 24.41 -43.33
N GLY A 876 -1.30 25.60 -43.52
CA GLY A 876 -1.05 26.18 -44.84
C GLY A 876 -2.30 26.78 -45.50
N GLN A 877 -3.40 26.93 -44.77
CA GLN A 877 -4.60 27.57 -45.27
C GLN A 877 -4.37 29.07 -45.51
N LYS A 878 -4.80 29.55 -46.67
CA LYS A 878 -4.72 30.97 -47.01
C LYS A 878 -5.77 31.77 -46.25
N ALA A 879 -5.37 32.96 -45.81
CA ALA A 879 -6.30 33.97 -45.35
C ALA A 879 -7.12 34.51 -46.53
N THR A 880 -8.37 34.84 -46.26
CA THR A 880 -9.21 35.65 -47.17
C THR A 880 -8.98 37.14 -46.87
N ASP A 881 -9.43 38.03 -47.76
CA ASP A 881 -9.26 39.50 -47.61
C ASP A 881 -9.92 40.13 -46.36
N ALA A 882 -10.55 39.32 -45.50
CA ALA A 882 -11.38 39.73 -44.36
C ALA A 882 -10.64 39.84 -43.00
N LEU A 883 -9.33 39.56 -42.92
CA LEU A 883 -8.55 39.77 -41.67
C LEU A 883 -8.45 41.26 -41.30
N GLN A 884 -8.47 41.57 -40.00
CA GLN A 884 -8.32 42.93 -39.49
C GLN A 884 -7.00 43.59 -39.98
N VAL A 885 -7.07 44.90 -40.27
CA VAL A 885 -5.95 45.67 -40.82
C VAL A 885 -5.09 46.22 -39.67
N GLY A 886 -3.94 45.59 -39.43
CA GLY A 886 -2.96 45.98 -38.42
C GLY A 886 -1.57 45.48 -38.78
N HIS A 887 -0.52 46.21 -38.40
CA HIS A 887 0.87 45.83 -38.67
C HIS A 887 1.51 45.11 -37.47
N TRP A 888 0.90 45.12 -36.29
CA TRP A 888 1.28 44.25 -35.19
C TRP A 888 0.47 42.96 -35.26
N ILE A 889 1.12 41.81 -35.17
CA ILE A 889 0.48 40.49 -35.27
C ILE A 889 0.97 39.53 -34.18
N GLN A 890 0.10 38.59 -33.83
CA GLN A 890 0.42 37.39 -33.04
C GLN A 890 -0.37 36.21 -33.59
N TYR A 891 0.17 35.01 -33.44
CA TYR A 891 -0.59 33.79 -33.66
C TYR A 891 -0.80 33.03 -32.35
N ARG A 892 -1.86 32.23 -32.29
CA ARG A 892 -2.03 31.19 -31.29
C ARG A 892 -2.21 29.85 -31.96
N LEU A 893 -1.68 28.82 -31.33
CA LEU A 893 -1.92 27.43 -31.69
C LEU A 893 -2.82 26.79 -30.64
N ALA A 894 -3.77 25.97 -31.08
CA ALA A 894 -4.46 25.02 -30.23
C ALA A 894 -3.89 23.62 -30.50
N PHE A 895 -3.33 23.01 -29.46
CA PHE A 895 -2.82 21.65 -29.45
C PHE A 895 -3.92 20.75 -28.90
N GLY A 896 -4.52 19.93 -29.75
CA GLY A 896 -5.64 19.08 -29.37
C GLY A 896 -5.32 17.60 -29.42
N ALA A 897 -5.96 16.84 -28.54
CA ALA A 897 -5.98 15.38 -28.60
C ALA A 897 -7.32 14.88 -28.07
N ILE A 898 -7.90 13.84 -28.68
CA ILE A 898 -9.12 13.22 -28.17
C ILE A 898 -8.85 12.83 -26.71
N ASN A 899 -9.74 13.30 -25.83
CA ASN A 899 -9.68 13.09 -24.39
C ASN A 899 -8.37 13.49 -23.69
N GLY A 900 -7.53 14.30 -24.33
CA GLY A 900 -6.25 14.71 -23.74
C GLY A 900 -5.14 13.65 -23.80
N GLY A 901 -5.36 12.48 -24.41
CA GLY A 901 -4.49 11.30 -24.21
C GLY A 901 -3.10 11.33 -24.85
N ASN A 902 -2.90 12.13 -25.91
CA ASN A 902 -1.66 12.21 -26.71
C ASN A 902 -1.18 13.65 -26.93
N SER A 903 0.00 13.81 -27.56
CA SER A 903 0.53 15.15 -27.91
C SER A 903 0.82 15.30 -29.40
N PRO A 904 0.29 16.37 -30.04
CA PRO A 904 0.93 16.94 -31.21
C PRO A 904 2.31 17.50 -30.85
N ARG A 905 3.27 17.44 -31.79
CA ARG A 905 4.64 17.96 -31.62
C ARG A 905 4.97 18.93 -32.75
N VAL A 906 5.04 20.24 -32.48
CA VAL A 906 5.28 21.29 -33.49
C VAL A 906 6.73 21.78 -33.39
N THR A 907 7.46 21.76 -34.50
CA THR A 907 8.87 22.20 -34.55
C THR A 907 9.07 23.54 -35.26
N GLU A 908 8.05 24.00 -35.99
CA GLU A 908 8.12 25.25 -36.74
C GLU A 908 6.75 25.83 -37.02
N VAL A 909 6.63 27.16 -36.92
CA VAL A 909 5.49 27.93 -37.41
C VAL A 909 5.98 29.01 -38.38
N THR A 910 5.27 29.18 -39.49
CA THR A 910 5.54 30.19 -40.50
C THR A 910 4.28 30.98 -40.82
N VAL A 911 4.32 32.29 -40.59
CA VAL A 911 3.30 33.25 -40.99
C VAL A 911 3.79 33.99 -42.24
N HIS A 912 3.13 33.75 -43.38
CA HIS A 912 3.42 34.44 -44.64
C HIS A 912 2.63 35.75 -44.74
N TYR A 913 3.28 36.76 -45.30
CA TYR A 913 2.68 38.08 -45.51
C TYR A 913 3.12 38.70 -46.85
N GLU A 914 2.25 39.55 -47.39
CA GLU A 914 2.41 40.22 -48.68
C GLU A 914 1.81 41.64 -48.69
N ALA A 915 2.23 42.46 -49.64
CA ALA A 915 1.89 43.89 -49.74
C ALA A 915 0.46 44.16 -50.22
#